data_AF-X6J1H6-F1
#
_entry.id   AF-X6J1H6-F1
#
_cell.length_a   1.000
_cell.length_b   1.000
_cell.length_c   1.000
_cell.angle_alpha   90.00
_cell.angle_beta   90.00
_cell.angle_gamma   90.00
#
_symmetry.space_group_name_H-M   'P 1'
#
loop_
_entity.id
_entity.type
_entity.pdbx_description
1 polymer ?
#
loop_
_entity_poly.entity_id
_entity_poly.type
_entity_poly.pdbx_seq_one_letter_code
_entity_poly.pdbx_strand_id
1 'polypeptide(L)'
;MNLRYRVGSMNEPAGRSGFAHLFEHLMFSGTPAWPNVFGAHAALGNEINAWTTEDGTVYYVDGLSSSLPMILSLEADRMANLGRSVTQTKLDLQRSVVKNEMRQNVLDKAGASGWEAFWSGLFPKPHPYSRMVIGSVADLDAATLDDVRGFFNSYYLPNNAVLVLVGDLEIDDTKALIADTFGRVARGADVARPAVPAPTQARLKLVLEDRVPSPIVVVGFSGPVAQSPDNGALSIAAELLGNGEYGFLRNRLVSQLGIATYASASWTGGLLGGRFTFEAGAAEGVAPEALESAMKTAFADFLKTPLDPVDVERARTGILLAARLGSEALKDRAGVVSYNADVLGDAQSALVDDPRVKDASVAGVEATMKRLLKPEDASILVLKPGPRGGYPDALIGSSGTPQPFTAPERAAIDIPKHAAGQAPSATLPAMETATLSNGIKLVHYTMPEAPMVYVAASAAGGWNSVPEGKEGLLELAASMATRGAADRGSADFAKAASDIGAGVGHQAGTLTTMMTLGVPPEKLDQGIGLLADAVLKPRFDKTEWTVLMAQTVDWLNGREADLPGVAGRMAKATLIPQVPGKAAVDWSAKALASISLDEARDAFKAEFTPKAVTFYSVGPMPVATVAASLEKAFGAWTSDTAGYAVEPSPAAHFNGGQKVLLVPEPGASQSALFVARPAPGTDESERAESTAVSNLLGADFSSRLNSVIREEKGYSYGVSSYLMRPMKAGSGLVVATTVERANTGPAITEILKGFAGLTTLPVAQDEVDRTVTVYRRALAGSAETSAGLFSSLIGAVGSGSTLEDQQTRMAARTKLTLDAVQKQALALASLDPSLIVVAGDPDVVMSQLAAIGFKDVEIVKRDEVGEETAMRALDLLGGNRQAPLSASPWRVGDGGTTRAVHSCTGDRDCGAQIHAD
;
A
#
# COMPACT_ATOMS: atom_id res chain seq x y z
N MET A 1 -18.40 8.45 -8.77
CA MET A 1 -19.58 7.57 -8.71
C MET A 1 -19.24 6.32 -7.90
N ASN A 2 -20.15 5.86 -7.05
CA ASN A 2 -20.07 4.58 -6.35
C ASN A 2 -21.38 3.80 -6.58
N LEU A 3 -21.29 2.55 -7.03
CA LEU A 3 -22.42 1.66 -7.25
C LEU A 3 -22.23 0.39 -6.42
N ARG A 4 -23.00 0.28 -5.34
CA ARG A 4 -22.92 -0.84 -4.40
C ARG A 4 -24.08 -1.79 -4.63
N TYR A 5 -23.79 -3.06 -4.87
CA TYR A 5 -24.78 -4.13 -4.86
C TYR A 5 -24.77 -4.82 -3.50
N ARG A 6 -25.96 -5.08 -2.94
CA ARG A 6 -26.13 -5.76 -1.65
C ARG A 6 -25.98 -7.27 -1.80
N VAL A 7 -24.84 -7.67 -2.33
CA VAL A 7 -24.44 -9.07 -2.53
C VAL A 7 -22.95 -9.19 -2.26
N GLY A 8 -22.56 -10.07 -1.35
CA GLY A 8 -21.18 -10.38 -1.02
C GLY A 8 -21.01 -11.88 -0.78
N SER A 9 -19.90 -12.28 -0.13
CA SER A 9 -19.67 -13.71 0.15
C SER A 9 -20.73 -14.31 1.09
N MET A 10 -21.43 -13.49 1.89
CA MET A 10 -22.51 -13.97 2.75
C MET A 10 -23.69 -14.58 1.97
N ASN A 11 -23.82 -14.24 0.68
CA ASN A 11 -24.92 -14.67 -0.18
C ASN A 11 -24.61 -15.97 -0.96
N GLU A 12 -23.42 -16.55 -0.75
CA GLU A 12 -22.96 -17.70 -1.52
C GLU A 12 -23.55 -19.02 -0.99
N PRO A 13 -24.12 -19.87 -1.86
CA PRO A 13 -24.55 -21.21 -1.47
C PRO A 13 -23.36 -22.12 -1.20
N ALA A 14 -23.59 -23.25 -0.52
CA ALA A 14 -22.55 -24.27 -0.33
C ALA A 14 -21.98 -24.75 -1.68
N GLY A 15 -20.67 -25.02 -1.71
CA GLY A 15 -19.92 -25.44 -2.90
C GLY A 15 -19.67 -24.32 -3.91
N ARG A 16 -19.84 -23.05 -3.50
CA ARG A 16 -19.67 -21.84 -4.34
C ARG A 16 -18.94 -20.71 -3.58
N SER A 17 -18.02 -21.03 -2.67
CA SER A 17 -17.25 -19.99 -1.98
C SER A 17 -16.41 -19.16 -2.95
N GLY A 18 -16.38 -17.84 -2.78
CA GLY A 18 -15.63 -16.89 -3.63
C GLY A 18 -16.33 -16.54 -4.94
N PHE A 19 -17.59 -16.95 -5.12
CA PHE A 19 -18.36 -16.68 -6.33
C PHE A 19 -18.73 -15.21 -6.48
N ALA A 20 -19.03 -14.49 -5.38
CA ALA A 20 -19.31 -13.06 -5.44
C ALA A 20 -18.08 -12.28 -5.94
N HIS A 21 -16.90 -12.63 -5.44
CA HIS A 21 -15.63 -12.07 -5.90
C HIS A 21 -15.31 -12.48 -7.35
N LEU A 22 -15.52 -13.74 -7.73
CA LEU A 22 -15.38 -14.14 -9.14
C LEU A 22 -16.31 -13.35 -10.06
N PHE A 23 -17.56 -13.11 -9.64
CA PHE A 23 -18.51 -12.34 -10.42
C PHE A 23 -18.12 -10.87 -10.53
N GLU A 24 -17.49 -10.31 -9.50
CA GLU A 24 -16.88 -8.98 -9.56
C GLU A 24 -15.95 -8.83 -10.77
N HIS A 25 -15.03 -9.78 -10.97
CA HIS A 25 -14.12 -9.81 -12.13
C HIS A 25 -14.88 -9.96 -13.44
N LEU A 26 -15.88 -10.85 -13.48
CA LEU A 26 -16.73 -11.04 -14.66
C LEU A 26 -17.50 -9.77 -15.03
N MET A 27 -17.75 -8.86 -14.07
CA MET A 27 -18.40 -7.59 -14.33
C MET A 27 -17.64 -6.72 -15.34
N PHE A 28 -16.34 -6.93 -15.53
CA PHE A 28 -15.52 -6.21 -16.49
C PHE A 28 -15.43 -6.87 -17.88
N SER A 29 -16.09 -8.02 -18.07
CA SER A 29 -16.08 -8.78 -19.33
C SER A 29 -16.76 -8.08 -20.52
N GLY A 30 -17.47 -6.98 -20.28
CA GLY A 30 -18.17 -6.20 -21.30
C GLY A 30 -19.45 -6.84 -21.84
N THR A 31 -20.21 -6.00 -22.54
CA THR A 31 -21.49 -6.33 -23.20
C THR A 31 -21.37 -6.12 -24.72
N PRO A 32 -22.35 -6.51 -25.54
CA PRO A 32 -22.36 -6.13 -26.95
C PRO A 32 -22.29 -4.61 -27.19
N ALA A 33 -22.89 -3.82 -26.31
CA ALA A 33 -22.83 -2.37 -26.38
C ALA A 33 -21.44 -1.84 -25.96
N TRP A 34 -20.85 -2.41 -24.92
CA TRP A 34 -19.56 -1.99 -24.36
C TRP A 34 -18.62 -3.19 -24.21
N PRO A 35 -18.05 -3.68 -25.32
CA PRO A 35 -17.27 -4.93 -25.29
C PRO A 35 -15.93 -4.78 -24.55
N ASN A 36 -15.40 -3.55 -24.45
CA ASN A 36 -14.17 -3.23 -23.72
C ASN A 36 -14.46 -2.14 -22.67
N VAL A 37 -14.83 -2.56 -21.46
CA VAL A 37 -15.17 -1.65 -20.35
C VAL A 37 -13.95 -0.80 -19.94
N PHE A 38 -12.80 -1.43 -19.74
CA PHE A 38 -11.57 -0.72 -19.36
C PHE A 38 -11.17 0.32 -20.41
N GLY A 39 -11.19 -0.04 -21.69
CA GLY A 39 -10.88 0.87 -22.79
C GLY A 39 -11.84 2.06 -22.88
N ALA A 40 -13.15 1.84 -22.69
CA ALA A 40 -14.15 2.90 -22.72
C ALA A 40 -13.96 3.93 -21.59
N HIS A 41 -13.62 3.47 -20.38
CA HIS A 41 -13.31 4.36 -19.26
C HIS A 41 -11.95 5.04 -19.43
N ALA A 42 -10.91 4.30 -19.83
CA ALA A 42 -9.56 4.82 -20.04
C ALA A 42 -9.52 5.90 -21.13
N ALA A 43 -10.35 5.78 -22.17
CA ALA A 43 -10.51 6.81 -23.22
C ALA A 43 -10.93 8.18 -22.67
N LEU A 44 -11.60 8.22 -21.51
CA LEU A 44 -12.00 9.44 -20.82
C LEU A 44 -11.15 9.72 -19.58
N GLY A 45 -10.09 8.94 -19.37
CA GLY A 45 -9.22 9.04 -18.19
C GLY A 45 -9.91 8.65 -16.89
N ASN A 46 -11.07 7.97 -16.94
CA ASN A 46 -11.76 7.51 -15.74
C ASN A 46 -10.96 6.36 -15.10
N GLU A 47 -10.76 6.41 -13.79
CA GLU A 47 -10.32 5.25 -13.03
C GLU A 47 -11.53 4.47 -12.56
N ILE A 48 -11.44 3.16 -12.74
CA ILE A 48 -12.46 2.23 -12.30
C ILE A 48 -11.81 1.14 -11.49
N ASN A 49 -12.49 0.71 -10.45
CA ASN A 49 -12.13 -0.51 -9.74
C ASN A 49 -13.36 -1.07 -9.04
N ALA A 50 -13.18 -2.24 -8.45
CA ALA A 50 -14.19 -2.88 -7.64
C ALA A 50 -13.56 -3.57 -6.43
N TRP A 51 -14.41 -3.93 -5.48
CA TRP A 51 -14.05 -4.84 -4.41
C TRP A 51 -15.29 -5.55 -3.87
N THR A 52 -15.06 -6.73 -3.31
CA THR A 52 -16.08 -7.56 -2.68
C THR A 52 -15.74 -7.75 -1.21
N THR A 53 -16.77 -7.68 -0.37
CA THR A 53 -16.71 -7.98 1.06
C THR A 53 -17.66 -9.12 1.36
N GLU A 54 -17.77 -9.50 2.63
CA GLU A 54 -18.82 -10.40 3.05
C GLU A 54 -20.22 -9.81 2.79
N ASP A 55 -20.37 -8.48 2.88
CA ASP A 55 -21.66 -7.78 2.91
C ASP A 55 -22.14 -7.21 1.57
N GLY A 56 -21.23 -7.01 0.62
CA GLY A 56 -21.54 -6.31 -0.62
C GLY A 56 -20.37 -6.27 -1.59
N THR A 57 -20.70 -5.99 -2.85
CA THR A 57 -19.75 -5.76 -3.95
C THR A 57 -19.94 -4.33 -4.45
N VAL A 58 -18.84 -3.59 -4.53
CA VAL A 58 -18.83 -2.17 -4.91
C VAL A 58 -18.06 -2.01 -6.22
N TYR A 59 -18.63 -1.23 -7.14
CA TYR A 59 -17.95 -0.74 -8.33
C TYR A 59 -17.89 0.78 -8.24
N TYR A 60 -16.71 1.36 -8.41
CA TYR A 60 -16.58 2.81 -8.46
C TYR A 60 -16.01 3.27 -9.80
N VAL A 61 -16.38 4.49 -10.14
CA VAL A 61 -15.79 5.23 -11.24
C VAL A 61 -15.44 6.61 -10.72
N ASP A 62 -14.17 6.96 -10.79
CA ASP A 62 -13.64 8.27 -10.48
C ASP A 62 -13.11 8.94 -11.75
N GLY A 63 -13.59 10.14 -12.05
CA GLY A 63 -13.35 10.79 -13.32
C GLY A 63 -13.98 12.18 -13.40
N LEU A 64 -13.74 12.86 -14.52
CA LEU A 64 -14.24 14.22 -14.75
C LEU A 64 -15.77 14.22 -14.87
N SER A 65 -16.42 15.30 -14.40
CA SER A 65 -17.89 15.46 -14.48
C SER A 65 -18.42 15.33 -15.91
N SER A 66 -17.63 15.76 -16.90
CA SER A 66 -17.93 15.61 -18.33
C SER A 66 -18.12 14.15 -18.77
N SER A 67 -17.54 13.17 -18.06
CA SER A 67 -17.67 11.75 -18.37
C SER A 67 -18.98 11.12 -17.89
N LEU A 68 -19.72 11.79 -17.00
CA LEU A 68 -20.89 11.23 -16.31
C LEU A 68 -21.96 10.62 -17.25
N PRO A 69 -22.34 11.26 -18.38
CA PRO A 69 -23.31 10.66 -19.30
C PRO A 69 -22.90 9.28 -19.81
N MET A 70 -21.64 9.13 -20.25
CA MET A 70 -21.11 7.85 -20.70
C MET A 70 -21.07 6.84 -19.56
N ILE A 71 -20.59 7.27 -18.38
CA ILE A 71 -20.48 6.40 -17.19
C ILE A 71 -21.85 5.81 -16.84
N LEU A 72 -22.90 6.62 -16.76
CA LEU A 72 -24.24 6.13 -16.42
C LEU A 72 -24.81 5.20 -17.51
N SER A 73 -24.57 5.49 -18.80
CA SER A 73 -24.94 4.60 -19.89
C SER A 73 -24.25 3.24 -19.80
N LEU A 74 -22.94 3.22 -19.55
CA LEU A 74 -22.15 2.00 -19.50
C LEU A 74 -22.52 1.14 -18.30
N GLU A 75 -22.63 1.73 -17.11
CA GLU A 75 -22.93 0.98 -15.88
C GLU A 75 -24.37 0.48 -15.84
N ALA A 76 -25.33 1.24 -16.37
CA ALA A 76 -26.70 0.76 -16.54
C ALA A 76 -26.77 -0.42 -17.52
N ASP A 77 -26.00 -0.38 -18.60
CA ASP A 77 -25.92 -1.49 -19.55
C ASP A 77 -25.25 -2.73 -18.94
N ARG A 78 -24.19 -2.58 -18.13
CA ARG A 78 -23.60 -3.68 -17.36
C ARG A 78 -24.65 -4.31 -16.41
N MET A 79 -25.41 -3.49 -15.68
CA MET A 79 -26.49 -3.97 -14.80
C MET A 79 -27.60 -4.71 -15.57
N ALA A 80 -27.94 -4.24 -16.78
CA ALA A 80 -29.05 -4.78 -17.57
C ALA A 80 -28.66 -6.04 -18.36
N ASN A 81 -27.46 -6.08 -18.92
CA ASN A 81 -27.15 -6.95 -20.05
C ASN A 81 -25.94 -7.86 -19.87
N LEU A 82 -25.12 -7.70 -18.83
CA LEU A 82 -23.87 -8.46 -18.73
C LEU A 82 -24.06 -9.98 -18.65
N GLY A 83 -25.03 -10.49 -17.89
CA GLY A 83 -25.18 -11.94 -17.65
C GLY A 83 -25.31 -12.80 -18.93
N ARG A 84 -25.79 -12.23 -20.04
CA ARG A 84 -25.90 -12.91 -21.34
C ARG A 84 -24.60 -12.85 -22.18
N SER A 85 -23.67 -11.99 -21.79
CA SER A 85 -22.46 -11.62 -22.55
C SER A 85 -21.22 -12.37 -22.08
N VAL A 86 -21.29 -13.02 -20.92
CA VAL A 86 -20.23 -13.89 -20.40
C VAL A 86 -20.27 -15.21 -21.16
N THR A 87 -19.11 -15.64 -21.65
CA THR A 87 -18.91 -16.92 -22.34
C THR A 87 -18.12 -17.87 -21.44
N GLN A 88 -18.10 -19.17 -21.78
CA GLN A 88 -17.27 -20.14 -21.07
C GLN A 88 -15.79 -19.75 -21.10
N THR A 89 -15.29 -19.29 -22.25
CA THR A 89 -13.90 -18.81 -22.39
C THR A 89 -13.58 -17.66 -21.44
N LYS A 90 -14.49 -16.68 -21.30
CA LYS A 90 -14.30 -15.56 -20.37
C LYS A 90 -14.32 -16.04 -18.92
N LEU A 91 -15.19 -16.99 -18.59
CA LEU A 91 -15.27 -17.59 -17.27
C LEU A 91 -14.00 -18.38 -16.90
N ASP A 92 -13.48 -19.20 -17.80
CA ASP A 92 -12.26 -19.99 -17.58
C ASP A 92 -11.03 -19.07 -17.38
N LEU A 93 -10.97 -17.99 -18.16
CA LEU A 93 -9.96 -16.95 -18.00
C LEU A 93 -10.05 -16.30 -16.61
N GLN A 94 -11.23 -15.79 -16.22
CA GLN A 94 -11.37 -15.09 -14.94
C GLN A 94 -11.18 -16.02 -13.73
N ARG A 95 -11.51 -17.32 -13.81
CA ARG A 95 -11.12 -18.28 -12.76
C ARG A 95 -9.62 -18.39 -12.61
N SER A 96 -8.89 -18.40 -13.72
CA SER A 96 -7.43 -18.47 -13.70
C SER A 96 -6.83 -17.20 -13.10
N VAL A 97 -7.38 -16.03 -13.44
CA VAL A 97 -6.99 -14.73 -12.86
C VAL A 97 -7.24 -14.70 -11.34
N VAL A 98 -8.44 -15.07 -10.87
CA VAL A 98 -8.79 -15.09 -9.44
C VAL A 98 -7.94 -16.10 -8.66
N LYS A 99 -7.62 -17.26 -9.24
CA LYS A 99 -6.69 -18.22 -8.61
C LYS A 99 -5.26 -17.66 -8.52
N ASN A 100 -4.80 -16.88 -9.50
CA ASN A 100 -3.53 -16.17 -9.40
C ASN A 100 -3.54 -15.08 -8.34
N GLU A 101 -4.66 -14.36 -8.21
CA GLU A 101 -4.86 -13.39 -7.14
C GLU A 101 -4.81 -14.05 -5.77
N MET A 102 -5.50 -15.18 -5.58
CA MET A 102 -5.44 -15.99 -4.36
C MET A 102 -3.99 -16.41 -4.06
N ARG A 103 -3.24 -16.85 -5.07
CA ARG A 103 -1.82 -17.19 -4.91
C ARG A 103 -1.01 -16.00 -4.43
N GLN A 104 -1.11 -14.87 -5.11
CA GLN A 104 -0.33 -13.67 -4.82
C GLN A 104 -0.67 -13.06 -3.45
N ASN A 105 -1.97 -12.90 -3.16
CA ASN A 105 -2.44 -12.11 -2.01
C ASN A 105 -2.65 -12.93 -0.74
N VAL A 106 -2.83 -14.26 -0.86
CA VAL A 106 -3.19 -15.13 0.28
C VAL A 106 -2.19 -16.27 0.47
N LEU A 107 -1.88 -17.02 -0.59
CA LEU A 107 -1.08 -18.24 -0.46
C LEU A 107 0.43 -17.93 -0.37
N ASP A 108 0.93 -16.98 -1.15
CA ASP A 108 2.35 -16.61 -1.19
C ASP A 108 2.72 -15.47 -0.27
N LYS A 109 1.77 -14.63 0.12
CA LYS A 109 1.97 -13.56 1.09
C LYS A 109 2.13 -14.12 2.49
N ALA A 110 3.27 -13.85 3.13
CA ALA A 110 3.58 -14.33 4.47
C ALA A 110 2.46 -14.00 5.48
N GLY A 111 1.99 -15.01 6.20
CA GLY A 111 0.96 -14.91 7.24
C GLY A 111 -0.48 -14.80 6.72
N ALA A 112 -0.71 -14.39 5.47
CA ALA A 112 -2.04 -14.04 4.96
C ALA A 112 -3.03 -15.22 5.00
N SER A 113 -2.60 -16.42 4.65
CA SER A 113 -3.44 -17.63 4.74
C SER A 113 -3.92 -17.91 6.18
N GLY A 114 -3.04 -17.68 7.17
CA GLY A 114 -3.40 -17.82 8.59
C GLY A 114 -4.40 -16.77 9.05
N TRP A 115 -4.25 -15.53 8.58
CA TRP A 115 -5.19 -14.44 8.85
C TRP A 115 -6.59 -14.71 8.28
N GLU A 116 -6.69 -15.12 7.01
CA GLU A 116 -7.96 -15.48 6.37
C GLU A 116 -8.67 -16.62 7.13
N ALA A 117 -7.90 -17.64 7.54
CA ALA A 117 -8.43 -18.76 8.31
C ALA A 117 -8.91 -18.33 9.70
N PHE A 118 -8.17 -17.42 10.34
CA PHE A 118 -8.54 -16.87 11.63
C PHE A 118 -9.80 -16.00 11.55
N TRP A 119 -9.87 -15.04 10.63
CA TRP A 119 -11.01 -14.13 10.48
C TRP A 119 -12.32 -14.82 10.14
N SER A 120 -12.28 -15.82 9.25
CA SER A 120 -13.44 -16.65 8.96
C SER A 120 -13.77 -17.58 10.13
N GLY A 121 -12.75 -18.15 10.78
CA GLY A 121 -12.87 -19.01 11.96
C GLY A 121 -13.48 -18.34 13.19
N LEU A 122 -13.45 -17.00 13.30
CA LEU A 122 -14.17 -16.25 14.34
C LEU A 122 -15.69 -16.43 14.27
N PHE A 123 -16.22 -16.89 13.12
CA PHE A 123 -17.64 -17.14 12.91
C PHE A 123 -17.86 -18.64 12.67
N PRO A 124 -18.34 -19.40 13.67
CA PRO A 124 -18.60 -20.82 13.51
C PRO A 124 -19.65 -21.13 12.44
N LYS A 125 -19.48 -22.22 11.69
CA LYS A 125 -20.51 -22.73 10.78
C LYS A 125 -21.83 -22.99 11.55
N PRO A 126 -23.01 -22.69 10.98
CA PRO A 126 -23.26 -22.34 9.57
C PRO A 126 -23.27 -20.82 9.28
N HIS A 127 -22.65 -19.97 10.11
CA HIS A 127 -22.64 -18.52 9.88
C HIS A 127 -22.01 -18.17 8.51
N PRO A 128 -22.58 -17.26 7.69
CA PRO A 128 -22.08 -16.95 6.35
C PRO A 128 -20.65 -16.42 6.32
N TYR A 129 -20.25 -15.61 7.31
CA TYR A 129 -18.86 -15.14 7.46
C TYR A 129 -17.85 -16.24 7.82
N SER A 130 -18.28 -17.50 7.99
CA SER A 130 -17.39 -18.66 8.12
C SER A 130 -16.65 -19.02 6.82
N ARG A 131 -16.88 -18.25 5.75
CA ARG A 131 -16.32 -18.44 4.41
C ARG A 131 -15.47 -17.22 4.05
N MET A 132 -14.34 -17.49 3.42
CA MET A 132 -13.44 -16.44 2.94
C MET A 132 -14.01 -15.81 1.66
N VAL A 133 -13.86 -14.50 1.53
CA VAL A 133 -14.31 -13.76 0.34
C VAL A 133 -13.59 -14.23 -0.93
N ILE A 134 -12.31 -14.57 -0.83
CA ILE A 134 -11.51 -15.10 -1.93
C ILE A 134 -11.96 -16.53 -2.37
N GLY A 135 -12.69 -17.23 -1.50
CA GLY A 135 -13.18 -18.58 -1.74
C GLY A 135 -12.14 -19.68 -1.59
N SER A 136 -12.40 -20.81 -2.26
CA SER A 136 -11.55 -22.00 -2.28
C SER A 136 -11.25 -22.41 -3.72
N VAL A 137 -10.10 -23.05 -3.93
CA VAL A 137 -9.71 -23.56 -5.27
C VAL A 137 -10.77 -24.51 -5.83
N ALA A 138 -11.27 -25.45 -5.02
CA ALA A 138 -12.28 -26.41 -5.47
C ALA A 138 -13.60 -25.74 -5.89
N ASP A 139 -14.08 -24.73 -5.15
CA ASP A 139 -15.35 -24.07 -5.50
C ASP A 139 -15.20 -23.13 -6.71
N LEU A 140 -14.05 -22.48 -6.87
CA LEU A 140 -13.73 -21.68 -8.06
C LEU A 140 -13.67 -22.58 -9.31
N ASP A 141 -13.07 -23.77 -9.21
CA ASP A 141 -13.04 -24.74 -10.30
C ASP A 141 -14.44 -25.30 -10.62
N ALA A 142 -15.28 -25.48 -9.59
CA ALA A 142 -16.62 -26.03 -9.72
C ALA A 142 -17.70 -25.04 -10.16
N ALA A 143 -17.39 -23.74 -10.26
CA ALA A 143 -18.29 -22.75 -10.84
C ALA A 143 -18.76 -23.19 -12.24
N THR A 144 -19.88 -22.67 -12.74
CA THR A 144 -20.36 -22.93 -14.11
C THR A 144 -20.91 -21.67 -14.76
N LEU A 145 -21.08 -21.65 -16.08
CA LEU A 145 -21.68 -20.51 -16.77
C LEU A 145 -23.15 -20.30 -16.36
N ASP A 146 -23.87 -21.37 -16.01
CA ASP A 146 -25.24 -21.26 -15.51
C ASP A 146 -25.27 -20.66 -14.10
N ASP A 147 -24.27 -20.95 -13.26
CA ASP A 147 -24.11 -20.26 -11.97
C ASP A 147 -23.92 -18.75 -12.18
N VAL A 148 -23.11 -18.34 -13.17
CA VAL A 148 -22.87 -16.92 -13.49
C VAL A 148 -24.18 -16.24 -13.88
N ARG A 149 -24.95 -16.85 -14.79
CA ARG A 149 -26.25 -16.31 -15.22
C ARG A 149 -27.23 -16.23 -14.05
N GLY A 150 -27.33 -17.29 -13.27
CA GLY A 150 -28.23 -17.33 -12.10
C GLY A 150 -27.85 -16.27 -11.05
N PHE A 151 -26.56 -16.10 -10.76
CA PHE A 151 -26.07 -15.09 -9.81
C PHE A 151 -26.39 -13.68 -10.28
N PHE A 152 -26.09 -13.36 -11.55
CA PHE A 152 -26.42 -12.06 -12.16
C PHE A 152 -27.91 -11.73 -12.04
N ASN A 153 -28.77 -12.67 -12.43
CA ASN A 153 -30.22 -12.47 -12.44
C ASN A 153 -30.81 -12.41 -11.02
N SER A 154 -30.14 -12.99 -10.02
CA SER A 154 -30.57 -12.95 -8.63
C SER A 154 -30.21 -11.62 -7.95
N TYR A 155 -29.02 -11.08 -8.22
CA TYR A 155 -28.42 -10.05 -7.35
C TYR A 155 -28.15 -8.69 -8.01
N TYR A 156 -27.95 -8.63 -9.33
CA TYR A 156 -27.58 -7.39 -10.04
C TYR A 156 -28.83 -6.65 -10.55
N LEU A 157 -29.65 -6.24 -9.59
CA LEU A 157 -30.98 -5.64 -9.79
C LEU A 157 -31.04 -4.21 -9.23
N PRO A 158 -31.86 -3.31 -9.79
CA PRO A 158 -31.99 -1.93 -9.28
C PRO A 158 -32.44 -1.85 -7.82
N ASN A 159 -33.31 -2.76 -7.37
CA ASN A 159 -33.78 -2.81 -5.98
C ASN A 159 -32.76 -3.40 -5.00
N ASN A 160 -31.66 -3.97 -5.50
CA ASN A 160 -30.57 -4.52 -4.71
C ASN A 160 -29.29 -3.67 -4.82
N ALA A 161 -29.39 -2.44 -5.33
CA ALA A 161 -28.26 -1.55 -5.55
C ALA A 161 -28.46 -0.16 -4.91
N VAL A 162 -27.35 0.48 -4.56
CA VAL A 162 -27.27 1.89 -4.15
C VAL A 162 -26.32 2.60 -5.10
N LEU A 163 -26.82 3.61 -5.83
CA LEU A 163 -26.01 4.49 -6.67
C LEU A 163 -25.77 5.81 -5.93
N VAL A 164 -24.51 6.16 -5.75
CA VAL A 164 -24.09 7.43 -5.14
C VAL A 164 -23.23 8.22 -6.14
N LEU A 165 -23.61 9.48 -6.34
CA LEU A 165 -22.89 10.45 -7.16
C LEU A 165 -22.43 11.60 -6.27
N VAL A 166 -21.14 11.92 -6.33
CA VAL A 166 -20.51 13.02 -5.59
C VAL A 166 -19.59 13.74 -6.56
N GLY A 167 -19.71 15.06 -6.67
CA GLY A 167 -18.91 15.89 -7.57
C GLY A 167 -19.67 17.14 -8.03
N ASP A 168 -19.13 17.77 -9.07
CA ASP A 168 -19.75 18.90 -9.77
C ASP A 168 -20.91 18.40 -10.65
N LEU A 169 -22.14 18.55 -10.16
CA LEU A 169 -23.35 17.93 -10.72
C LEU A 169 -24.51 18.92 -10.80
N GLU A 170 -25.08 19.05 -12.01
CA GLU A 170 -26.41 19.64 -12.18
C GLU A 170 -27.46 18.60 -11.82
N ILE A 171 -28.19 18.84 -10.72
CA ILE A 171 -29.01 17.82 -10.07
C ILE A 171 -30.16 17.33 -10.96
N ASP A 172 -30.85 18.24 -11.64
CA ASP A 172 -32.02 17.88 -12.46
C ASP A 172 -31.60 17.14 -13.74
N ASP A 173 -30.53 17.58 -14.40
CA ASP A 173 -29.94 16.89 -15.57
C ASP A 173 -29.43 15.50 -15.19
N THR A 174 -28.78 15.39 -14.02
CA THR A 174 -28.29 14.11 -13.49
C THR A 174 -29.45 13.15 -13.22
N LYS A 175 -30.55 13.61 -12.62
CA LYS A 175 -31.75 12.78 -12.40
C LYS A 175 -32.38 12.33 -13.71
N ALA A 176 -32.49 13.22 -14.71
CA ALA A 176 -33.01 12.88 -16.02
C ALA A 176 -32.15 11.80 -16.70
N LEU A 177 -30.82 11.92 -16.61
CA LEU A 177 -29.88 10.95 -17.14
C LEU A 177 -29.97 9.59 -16.42
N ILE A 178 -30.12 9.57 -15.09
CA ILE A 178 -30.36 8.33 -14.33
C ILE A 178 -31.68 7.68 -14.76
N ALA A 179 -32.75 8.47 -14.93
CA ALA A 179 -34.04 7.96 -15.37
C ALA A 179 -33.97 7.36 -16.79
N ASP A 180 -33.22 8.00 -17.69
CA ASP A 180 -33.02 7.52 -19.06
C ASP A 180 -32.05 6.32 -19.17
N THR A 181 -31.23 6.07 -18.16
CA THR A 181 -30.28 4.94 -18.12
C THR A 181 -30.78 3.85 -17.17
N PHE A 182 -30.42 3.91 -15.88
CA PHE A 182 -30.81 2.94 -14.86
C PHE A 182 -32.33 2.79 -14.70
N GLY A 183 -33.10 3.87 -14.93
CA GLY A 183 -34.56 3.85 -14.87
C GLY A 183 -35.24 2.93 -15.88
N ARG A 184 -34.51 2.49 -16.92
CA ARG A 184 -35.00 1.51 -17.91
C ARG A 184 -34.90 0.06 -17.41
N VAL A 185 -34.08 -0.19 -16.39
CA VAL A 185 -33.92 -1.53 -15.81
C VAL A 185 -35.07 -1.78 -14.85
N ALA A 186 -35.88 -2.79 -15.12
CA ALA A 186 -37.01 -3.12 -14.27
C ALA A 186 -36.54 -3.59 -12.88
N ARG A 187 -37.33 -3.23 -11.85
CA ARG A 187 -37.19 -3.81 -10.50
C ARG A 187 -37.29 -5.34 -10.60
N GLY A 188 -36.36 -6.05 -9.97
CA GLY A 188 -36.40 -7.51 -9.87
C GLY A 188 -37.05 -8.01 -8.58
N ALA A 189 -36.89 -9.29 -8.29
CA ALA A 189 -37.33 -9.88 -7.04
C ALA A 189 -36.57 -9.29 -5.84
N ASP A 190 -37.18 -9.31 -4.67
CA ASP A 190 -36.51 -8.87 -3.44
C ASP A 190 -35.44 -9.89 -3.03
N VAL A 191 -34.24 -9.39 -2.78
CA VAL A 191 -33.12 -10.20 -2.30
C VAL A 191 -33.17 -10.25 -0.78
N ALA A 192 -33.46 -11.43 -0.24
CA ALA A 192 -33.46 -11.64 1.20
C ALA A 192 -32.03 -11.64 1.75
N ARG A 193 -31.81 -10.92 2.85
CA ARG A 193 -30.58 -11.07 3.65
C ARG A 193 -30.62 -12.43 4.38
N PRO A 194 -29.50 -13.19 4.44
CA PRO A 194 -29.45 -14.41 5.23
C PRO A 194 -29.82 -14.15 6.68
N ALA A 195 -30.83 -14.87 7.21
CA ALA A 195 -31.21 -14.78 8.61
C ALA A 195 -30.27 -15.67 9.44
N VAL A 196 -29.44 -15.06 10.29
CA VAL A 196 -28.48 -15.76 11.13
C VAL A 196 -28.61 -15.31 12.58
N PRO A 197 -28.43 -16.22 13.56
CA PRO A 197 -28.35 -15.82 14.96
C PRO A 197 -27.12 -14.94 15.18
N ALA A 198 -27.13 -14.18 16.29
CA ALA A 198 -25.97 -13.40 16.70
C ALA A 198 -24.71 -14.31 16.77
N PRO A 199 -23.53 -13.80 16.38
CA PRO A 199 -22.30 -14.57 16.42
C PRO A 199 -22.03 -15.14 17.82
N THR A 200 -21.59 -16.39 17.87
CA THR A 200 -21.06 -17.00 19.10
C THR A 200 -19.54 -16.91 19.10
N GLN A 201 -18.94 -16.87 20.30
CA GLN A 201 -17.49 -16.83 20.45
C GLN A 201 -16.88 -18.18 20.05
N ALA A 202 -15.97 -18.16 19.07
CA ALA A 202 -15.40 -19.38 18.50
C ALA A 202 -14.41 -20.09 19.43
N ARG A 203 -13.69 -19.35 20.28
CA ARG A 203 -12.60 -19.85 21.16
C ARG A 203 -11.59 -20.71 20.39
N LEU A 204 -11.24 -20.26 19.19
CA LEU A 204 -10.33 -20.95 18.28
C LEU A 204 -8.87 -20.78 18.75
N LYS A 205 -8.03 -21.82 18.64
CA LYS A 205 -6.57 -21.66 18.73
C LYS A 205 -5.90 -22.25 17.49
N LEU A 206 -5.33 -21.38 16.66
CA LEU A 206 -4.54 -21.75 15.49
C LEU A 206 -3.06 -21.49 15.76
N VAL A 207 -2.22 -22.45 15.42
CA VAL A 207 -0.75 -22.31 15.46
C VAL A 207 -0.23 -22.76 14.11
N LEU A 208 0.39 -21.85 13.36
CA LEU A 208 0.84 -22.09 11.99
C LEU A 208 2.29 -21.64 11.84
N GLU A 209 3.06 -22.36 11.03
CA GLU A 209 4.38 -21.95 10.57
C GLU A 209 4.26 -21.32 9.17
N ASP A 210 4.89 -20.16 8.98
CA ASP A 210 4.95 -19.45 7.70
C ASP A 210 6.21 -18.56 7.63
N ARG A 211 6.45 -17.95 6.47
CA ARG A 211 7.59 -17.09 6.16
C ARG A 211 7.49 -15.69 6.79
N VAL A 212 7.00 -15.60 8.02
CA VAL A 212 6.97 -14.36 8.80
C VAL A 212 8.37 -14.07 9.38
N PRO A 213 8.82 -12.81 9.44
CA PRO A 213 10.17 -12.46 9.92
C PRO A 213 10.35 -12.69 11.43
N SER A 214 9.26 -12.58 12.19
CA SER A 214 9.20 -12.76 13.64
C SER A 214 7.86 -13.41 14.03
N PRO A 215 7.76 -14.06 15.21
CA PRO A 215 6.49 -14.58 15.68
C PRO A 215 5.42 -13.50 15.81
N ILE A 216 4.20 -13.76 15.33
CA ILE A 216 3.05 -12.84 15.45
C ILE A 216 1.97 -13.56 16.25
N VAL A 217 1.40 -12.86 17.23
CA VAL A 217 0.23 -13.32 17.99
C VAL A 217 -0.94 -12.39 17.74
N VAL A 218 -2.08 -12.98 17.40
CA VAL A 218 -3.34 -12.29 17.15
C VAL A 218 -4.38 -12.83 18.10
N VAL A 219 -5.16 -11.93 18.70
CA VAL A 219 -6.32 -12.23 19.53
C VAL A 219 -7.56 -11.63 18.88
N GLY A 220 -8.65 -12.39 18.86
CA GLY A 220 -9.88 -11.98 18.17
C GLY A 220 -11.14 -12.43 18.88
N PHE A 221 -12.18 -11.59 18.77
CA PHE A 221 -13.53 -11.82 19.25
C PHE A 221 -14.53 -11.60 18.12
N SER A 222 -15.56 -12.44 18.05
CA SER A 222 -16.74 -12.10 17.27
C SER A 222 -17.56 -11.05 18.03
N GLY A 223 -18.11 -10.08 17.31
CA GLY A 223 -18.79 -8.93 17.88
C GLY A 223 -20.15 -8.66 17.25
N PRO A 224 -20.85 -7.63 17.73
CA PRO A 224 -22.17 -7.28 17.21
C PRO A 224 -22.12 -6.72 15.79
N VAL A 225 -23.29 -6.57 15.18
CA VAL A 225 -23.46 -5.93 13.87
C VAL A 225 -23.10 -4.44 13.90
N ALA A 226 -22.79 -3.87 12.74
CA ALA A 226 -22.37 -2.47 12.57
C ALA A 226 -23.39 -1.43 13.08
N GLN A 227 -24.69 -1.76 13.12
CA GLN A 227 -25.75 -0.86 13.60
C GLN A 227 -25.90 -0.89 15.13
N SER A 228 -25.17 -1.77 15.82
CA SER A 228 -25.23 -1.88 17.27
C SER A 228 -24.92 -0.53 17.94
N PRO A 229 -25.61 -0.18 19.04
CA PRO A 229 -25.24 0.97 19.86
C PRO A 229 -23.83 0.84 20.45
N ASP A 230 -23.30 -0.38 20.52
CA ASP A 230 -21.94 -0.67 21.00
C ASP A 230 -20.83 -0.29 20.00
N ASN A 231 -21.16 0.02 18.74
CA ASN A 231 -20.18 0.21 17.68
C ASN A 231 -19.14 1.30 18.03
N GLY A 232 -19.61 2.47 18.49
CA GLY A 232 -18.70 3.57 18.84
C GLY A 232 -17.86 3.28 20.08
N ALA A 233 -18.43 2.56 21.06
CA ALA A 233 -17.69 2.11 22.24
C ALA A 233 -16.57 1.12 21.87
N LEU A 234 -16.81 0.20 20.93
CA LEU A 234 -15.80 -0.73 20.43
C LEU A 234 -14.71 -0.04 19.61
N SER A 235 -15.07 0.96 18.79
CA SER A 235 -14.06 1.79 18.09
C SER A 235 -13.14 2.53 19.06
N ILE A 236 -13.72 3.16 20.10
CA ILE A 236 -12.94 3.86 21.13
C ILE A 236 -12.08 2.86 21.93
N ALA A 237 -12.62 1.69 22.26
CA ALA A 237 -11.87 0.64 22.95
C ALA A 237 -10.66 0.15 22.15
N ALA A 238 -10.82 -0.05 20.84
CA ALA A 238 -9.72 -0.44 19.96
C ALA A 238 -8.63 0.64 19.91
N GLU A 239 -9.04 1.91 19.77
CA GLU A 239 -8.12 3.05 19.75
C GLU A 239 -7.28 3.13 21.03
N LEU A 240 -7.92 3.01 22.20
CA LEU A 240 -7.23 3.04 23.49
C LEU A 240 -6.35 1.81 23.74
N LEU A 241 -6.78 0.65 23.26
CA LEU A 241 -6.06 -0.61 23.49
C LEU A 241 -4.75 -0.66 22.69
N GLY A 242 -4.77 -0.34 21.40
CA GLY A 242 -3.68 -0.69 20.50
C GLY A 242 -3.09 0.43 19.64
N ASN A 243 -3.75 1.58 19.51
CA ASN A 243 -3.36 2.57 18.50
C ASN A 243 -2.57 3.75 19.08
N GLY A 244 -1.70 4.32 18.23
CA GLY A 244 -0.84 5.45 18.58
C GLY A 244 0.34 5.10 19.50
N GLU A 245 1.21 6.08 19.74
CA GLU A 245 2.35 5.95 20.67
C GLU A 245 1.93 5.82 22.14
N TYR A 246 0.65 6.08 22.43
CA TYR A 246 0.06 6.05 23.77
C TYR A 246 -0.88 4.86 24.01
N GLY A 247 -1.09 3.98 23.02
CA GLY A 247 -1.95 2.81 23.16
C GLY A 247 -1.49 1.86 24.27
N PHE A 248 -2.44 1.27 25.00
CA PHE A 248 -2.14 0.45 26.19
C PHE A 248 -1.19 -0.72 25.89
N LEU A 249 -1.45 -1.49 24.83
CA LEU A 249 -0.65 -2.63 24.42
C LEU A 249 0.74 -2.21 23.97
N ARG A 250 0.87 -1.13 23.19
CA ARG A 250 2.18 -0.62 22.76
C ARG A 250 3.02 -0.23 23.97
N ASN A 251 2.49 0.62 24.85
CA ASN A 251 3.22 1.05 26.05
C ASN A 251 3.65 -0.15 26.89
N ARG A 252 2.76 -1.14 27.07
CA ARG A 252 3.04 -2.32 27.88
C ARG A 252 4.06 -3.27 27.22
N LEU A 253 3.82 -3.69 25.98
CA LEU A 253 4.57 -4.76 25.33
C LEU A 253 5.86 -4.25 24.67
N VAL A 254 5.83 -3.05 24.09
CA VAL A 254 6.95 -2.44 23.37
C VAL A 254 7.80 -1.61 24.33
N SER A 255 7.21 -0.59 24.96
CA SER A 255 7.99 0.41 25.72
C SER A 255 8.46 -0.09 27.09
N GLN A 256 7.61 -0.82 27.84
CA GLN A 256 7.95 -1.28 29.19
C GLN A 256 8.63 -2.65 29.23
N LEU A 257 8.09 -3.62 28.49
CA LEU A 257 8.59 -4.99 28.52
C LEU A 257 9.66 -5.26 27.45
N GLY A 258 9.66 -4.51 26.33
CA GLY A 258 10.61 -4.74 25.24
C GLY A 258 10.45 -6.10 24.56
N ILE A 259 9.26 -6.71 24.63
CA ILE A 259 9.01 -8.07 24.11
C ILE A 259 8.29 -8.07 22.76
N ALA A 260 7.86 -6.90 22.28
CA ALA A 260 7.20 -6.73 21.01
C ALA A 260 7.83 -5.58 20.22
N THR A 261 7.82 -5.68 18.89
CA THR A 261 8.25 -4.58 17.98
C THR A 261 7.09 -3.64 17.66
N TYR A 262 5.88 -4.16 17.59
CA TYR A 262 4.65 -3.41 17.41
C TYR A 262 3.48 -4.07 18.15
N ALA A 263 2.42 -3.30 18.38
CA ALA A 263 1.13 -3.80 18.80
C ALA A 263 0.04 -2.91 18.17
N SER A 264 -1.11 -3.50 17.84
CA SER A 264 -2.24 -2.77 17.24
C SER A 264 -3.57 -3.38 17.69
N ALA A 265 -4.65 -2.61 17.55
CA ALA A 265 -6.00 -3.10 17.79
C ALA A 265 -7.00 -2.46 16.82
N SER A 266 -8.01 -3.23 16.45
CA SER A 266 -9.03 -2.79 15.50
C SER A 266 -10.41 -3.34 15.86
N TRP A 267 -11.42 -2.56 15.47
CA TRP A 267 -12.82 -2.96 15.47
C TRP A 267 -13.36 -2.80 14.04
N THR A 268 -14.06 -3.81 13.55
CA THR A 268 -14.75 -3.74 12.25
C THR A 268 -16.14 -4.35 12.38
N GLY A 269 -17.17 -3.53 12.15
CA GLY A 269 -18.57 -3.98 12.13
C GLY A 269 -19.03 -4.37 10.73
N GLY A 270 -19.76 -5.49 10.62
CA GLY A 270 -20.46 -5.93 9.40
C GLY A 270 -21.97 -6.07 9.60
N LEU A 271 -22.71 -6.42 8.54
CA LEU A 271 -24.16 -6.61 8.56
C LEU A 271 -24.62 -7.79 9.43
N LEU A 272 -23.83 -8.88 9.49
CA LEU A 272 -24.18 -10.10 10.22
C LEU A 272 -23.36 -10.31 11.50
N GLY A 273 -22.33 -9.50 11.71
CA GLY A 273 -21.49 -9.50 12.90
C GLY A 273 -20.25 -8.66 12.69
N GLY A 274 -19.44 -8.49 13.73
CA GLY A 274 -18.19 -7.74 13.67
C GLY A 274 -17.01 -8.53 14.22
N ARG A 275 -15.81 -7.96 14.10
CA ARG A 275 -14.56 -8.52 14.63
C ARG A 275 -13.86 -7.45 15.46
N PHE A 276 -13.54 -7.80 16.70
CA PHE A 276 -12.60 -7.03 17.52
C PHE A 276 -11.29 -7.82 17.57
N THR A 277 -10.21 -7.26 17.04
CA THR A 277 -8.91 -7.94 16.97
C THR A 277 -7.80 -7.07 17.51
N PHE A 278 -6.81 -7.70 18.12
CA PHE A 278 -5.55 -7.04 18.47
C PHE A 278 -4.39 -8.00 18.27
N GLU A 279 -3.23 -7.46 17.94
CA GLU A 279 -2.05 -8.23 17.58
C GLU A 279 -0.77 -7.61 18.11
N ALA A 280 0.29 -8.41 18.16
CA ALA A 280 1.65 -7.95 18.37
C ALA A 280 2.66 -8.85 17.63
N GLY A 281 3.73 -8.24 17.13
CA GLY A 281 4.91 -8.93 16.62
C GLY A 281 5.99 -9.04 17.69
N ALA A 282 6.59 -10.21 17.84
CA ALA A 282 7.60 -10.50 18.86
C ALA A 282 8.92 -9.76 18.58
N ALA A 283 9.55 -9.24 19.65
CA ALA A 283 10.92 -8.80 19.58
C ALA A 283 11.89 -9.99 19.38
N GLU A 284 13.12 -9.70 18.97
CA GLU A 284 14.14 -10.72 18.73
C GLU A 284 14.35 -11.62 19.96
N GLY A 285 14.37 -12.93 19.74
CA GLY A 285 14.56 -13.94 20.81
C GLY A 285 13.34 -14.18 21.70
N VAL A 286 12.23 -13.48 21.52
CA VAL A 286 11.01 -13.69 22.30
C VAL A 286 10.20 -14.86 21.74
N ALA A 287 9.93 -15.85 22.59
CA ALA A 287 9.09 -16.97 22.23
C ALA A 287 7.61 -16.55 22.05
N PRO A 288 6.87 -17.10 21.07
CA PRO A 288 5.47 -16.76 20.84
C PRO A 288 4.59 -17.03 22.06
N GLU A 289 4.90 -18.05 22.86
CA GLU A 289 4.16 -18.37 24.09
C GLU A 289 4.33 -17.29 25.17
N ALA A 290 5.51 -16.68 25.24
CA ALA A 290 5.78 -15.56 26.15
C ALA A 290 5.01 -14.30 25.71
N LEU A 291 5.01 -14.02 24.41
CA LEU A 291 4.23 -12.92 23.84
C LEU A 291 2.72 -13.13 24.05
N GLU A 292 2.19 -14.33 23.75
CA GLU A 292 0.78 -14.69 23.98
C GLU A 292 0.38 -14.47 25.44
N SER A 293 1.21 -14.93 26.38
CA SER A 293 0.96 -14.76 27.82
C SER A 293 0.97 -13.30 28.24
N ALA A 294 1.92 -12.51 27.73
CA ALA A 294 2.01 -11.08 28.05
C ALA A 294 0.85 -10.29 27.44
N MET A 295 0.43 -10.60 26.21
CA MET A 295 -0.74 -10.00 25.59
C MET A 295 -2.02 -10.29 26.36
N LYS A 296 -2.25 -11.54 26.79
CA LYS A 296 -3.40 -11.89 27.63
C LYS A 296 -3.41 -11.13 28.94
N THR A 297 -2.24 -11.01 29.58
CA THR A 297 -2.09 -10.28 30.85
C THR A 297 -2.39 -8.79 30.63
N ALA A 298 -1.75 -8.16 29.63
CA ALA A 298 -1.97 -6.76 29.31
C ALA A 298 -3.43 -6.47 28.97
N PHE A 299 -4.08 -7.33 28.18
CA PHE A 299 -5.49 -7.19 27.87
C PHE A 299 -6.40 -7.33 29.10
N ALA A 300 -6.13 -8.30 29.98
CA ALA A 300 -6.85 -8.44 31.24
C ALA A 300 -6.64 -7.24 32.19
N ASP A 301 -5.46 -6.65 32.19
CA ASP A 301 -5.13 -5.45 32.97
C ASP A 301 -5.84 -4.21 32.40
N PHE A 302 -5.89 -4.07 31.08
CA PHE A 302 -6.64 -3.01 30.39
C PHE A 302 -8.12 -3.04 30.78
N LEU A 303 -8.77 -4.21 30.77
CA LEU A 303 -10.18 -4.35 31.16
C LEU A 303 -10.47 -3.99 32.63
N LYS A 304 -9.46 -4.07 33.50
CA LYS A 304 -9.56 -3.71 34.93
C LYS A 304 -9.23 -2.26 35.21
N THR A 305 -8.43 -1.62 34.34
CA THR A 305 -7.96 -0.26 34.51
C THR A 305 -9.10 0.71 34.18
N PRO A 306 -9.48 1.62 35.09
CA PRO A 306 -10.44 2.67 34.78
C PRO A 306 -9.94 3.53 33.61
N LEU A 307 -10.82 3.84 32.67
CA LEU A 307 -10.47 4.67 31.53
C LEU A 307 -10.35 6.15 31.95
N ASP A 308 -9.26 6.79 31.55
CA ASP A 308 -9.10 8.24 31.72
C ASP A 308 -10.07 8.98 30.77
N PRO A 309 -10.93 9.88 31.28
CA PRO A 309 -11.82 10.69 30.44
C PRO A 309 -11.09 11.48 29.34
N VAL A 310 -9.86 11.94 29.60
CA VAL A 310 -9.06 12.67 28.61
C VAL A 310 -8.63 11.74 27.48
N ASP A 311 -8.21 10.53 27.80
CA ASP A 311 -7.81 9.54 26.79
C ASP A 311 -9.02 9.11 25.93
N VAL A 312 -10.20 8.94 26.54
CA VAL A 312 -11.45 8.67 25.81
C VAL A 312 -11.82 9.82 24.87
N GLU A 313 -11.68 11.07 25.32
CA GLU A 313 -11.98 12.23 24.48
C GLU A 313 -10.99 12.38 23.32
N ARG A 314 -9.71 12.10 23.57
CA ARG A 314 -8.68 12.05 22.52
C ARG A 314 -9.02 10.99 21.48
N ALA A 315 -9.37 9.77 21.91
CA ALA A 315 -9.77 8.68 21.00
C ALA A 315 -11.00 9.07 20.17
N ARG A 316 -12.02 9.66 20.79
CA ARG A 316 -13.21 10.17 20.09
C ARG A 316 -12.84 11.22 19.04
N THR A 317 -12.03 12.21 19.43
CA THR A 317 -11.58 13.28 18.52
C THR A 317 -10.81 12.70 17.34
N GLY A 318 -9.88 11.77 17.59
CA GLY A 318 -9.11 11.09 16.55
C GLY A 318 -9.99 10.31 15.58
N ILE A 319 -10.93 9.51 16.07
CA ILE A 319 -11.86 8.73 15.23
C ILE A 319 -12.72 9.64 14.35
N LEU A 320 -13.29 10.72 14.93
CA LEU A 320 -14.14 11.65 14.20
C LEU A 320 -13.33 12.45 13.15
N LEU A 321 -12.12 12.88 13.49
CA LEU A 321 -11.24 13.55 12.54
C LEU A 321 -10.85 12.61 11.39
N ALA A 322 -10.46 11.36 11.68
CA ALA A 322 -10.13 10.37 10.67
C ALA A 322 -11.30 10.11 9.72
N ALA A 323 -12.53 10.05 10.22
CA ALA A 323 -13.73 9.88 9.39
C ALA A 323 -13.97 11.07 8.43
N ARG A 324 -13.73 12.31 8.90
CA ARG A 324 -13.86 13.52 8.07
C ARG A 324 -12.78 13.59 7.00
N LEU A 325 -11.52 13.33 7.36
CA LEU A 325 -10.40 13.33 6.41
C LEU A 325 -10.54 12.22 5.38
N GLY A 326 -10.98 11.03 5.80
CA GLY A 326 -11.31 9.92 4.90
C GLY A 326 -12.50 10.19 3.96
N SER A 327 -13.22 11.30 4.14
CA SER A 327 -14.33 11.74 3.28
C SER A 327 -14.03 13.06 2.55
N GLU A 328 -12.78 13.53 2.56
CA GLU A 328 -12.36 14.74 1.84
C GLU A 328 -12.41 14.50 0.32
N ALA A 329 -11.79 13.41 -0.14
CA ALA A 329 -11.86 12.98 -1.54
C ALA A 329 -13.29 12.55 -1.92
N LEU A 330 -13.75 12.98 -3.09
CA LEU A 330 -15.10 12.77 -3.61
C LEU A 330 -15.40 11.28 -3.79
N LYS A 331 -14.42 10.50 -4.26
CA LYS A 331 -14.51 9.03 -4.38
C LYS A 331 -14.80 8.39 -3.03
N ASP A 332 -14.01 8.74 -2.02
CA ASP A 332 -14.10 8.12 -0.70
C ASP A 332 -15.39 8.56 0.01
N ARG A 333 -15.78 9.84 -0.14
CA ARG A 333 -17.10 10.34 0.29
C ARG A 333 -18.24 9.54 -0.31
N ALA A 334 -18.20 9.26 -1.62
CA ALA A 334 -19.22 8.44 -2.28
C ALA A 334 -19.25 7.02 -1.70
N GLY A 335 -18.09 6.46 -1.34
CA GLY A 335 -17.96 5.17 -0.67
C GLY A 335 -18.60 5.15 0.73
N VAL A 336 -18.30 6.13 1.57
CA VAL A 336 -18.85 6.23 2.93
C VAL A 336 -20.37 6.44 2.90
N VAL A 337 -20.87 7.32 2.03
CA VAL A 337 -22.33 7.53 1.84
C VAL A 337 -23.00 6.24 1.39
N SER A 338 -22.40 5.52 0.45
CA SER A 338 -22.90 4.23 -0.06
C SER A 338 -22.95 3.16 1.02
N TYR A 339 -21.87 3.03 1.81
CA TYR A 339 -21.82 2.11 2.96
C TYR A 339 -22.87 2.46 4.00
N ASN A 340 -22.98 3.72 4.41
CA ASN A 340 -23.95 4.13 5.43
C ASN A 340 -25.41 3.96 4.97
N ALA A 341 -25.71 4.23 3.69
CA ALA A 341 -27.03 4.01 3.13
C ALA A 341 -27.45 2.54 3.15
N ASP A 342 -26.53 1.61 2.90
CA ASP A 342 -26.83 0.17 2.87
C ASP A 342 -26.75 -0.49 4.25
N VAL A 343 -25.66 -0.22 4.96
CA VAL A 343 -25.33 -0.85 6.24
C VAL A 343 -26.10 -0.15 7.35
N LEU A 344 -25.97 1.16 7.51
CA LEU A 344 -26.65 1.87 8.59
C LEU A 344 -28.11 2.22 8.27
N GLY A 345 -28.52 2.08 7.00
CA GLY A 345 -29.86 2.43 6.54
C GLY A 345 -30.09 3.94 6.43
N ASP A 346 -29.04 4.75 6.51
CA ASP A 346 -29.11 6.21 6.46
C ASP A 346 -27.87 6.81 5.78
N ALA A 347 -28.05 7.33 4.57
CA ALA A 347 -27.01 8.02 3.82
C ALA A 347 -26.53 9.32 4.50
N GLN A 348 -27.42 10.03 5.23
CA GLN A 348 -27.11 11.33 5.84
C GLN A 348 -26.14 11.18 7.01
N SER A 349 -26.14 10.03 7.69
CA SER A 349 -25.18 9.72 8.74
C SER A 349 -23.71 9.79 8.28
N ALA A 350 -23.44 9.74 6.97
CA ALA A 350 -22.09 9.91 6.42
C ALA A 350 -21.61 11.38 6.40
N LEU A 351 -22.53 12.34 6.58
CA LEU A 351 -22.25 13.78 6.47
C LEU A 351 -22.10 14.46 7.83
N VAL A 352 -22.24 13.70 8.92
CA VAL A 352 -22.18 14.19 10.30
C VAL A 352 -21.31 13.26 11.14
N ASP A 353 -20.84 13.74 12.28
CA ASP A 353 -20.17 12.89 13.25
C ASP A 353 -21.10 11.78 13.74
N ASP A 354 -20.63 10.54 13.76
CA ASP A 354 -21.41 9.40 14.26
C ASP A 354 -21.76 9.61 15.74
N PRO A 355 -23.05 9.74 16.11
CA PRO A 355 -23.46 9.96 17.49
C PRO A 355 -23.03 8.83 18.42
N ARG A 356 -22.87 7.59 17.90
CA ARG A 356 -22.40 6.45 18.70
C ARG A 356 -20.97 6.61 19.16
N VAL A 357 -20.14 7.37 18.43
CA VAL A 357 -18.77 7.72 18.83
C VAL A 357 -18.78 9.03 19.61
N LYS A 358 -19.45 10.06 19.06
CA LYS A 358 -19.48 11.41 19.63
C LYS A 358 -20.05 11.46 21.05
N ASP A 359 -21.10 10.67 21.31
CA ASP A 359 -21.82 10.69 22.58
C ASP A 359 -21.43 9.52 23.51
N ALA A 360 -20.45 8.69 23.12
CA ALA A 360 -20.00 7.56 23.92
C ALA A 360 -19.40 8.01 25.26
N SER A 361 -20.06 7.68 26.37
CA SER A 361 -19.55 7.98 27.70
C SER A 361 -18.43 7.01 28.12
N VAL A 362 -17.52 7.46 28.98
CA VAL A 362 -16.45 6.64 29.58
C VAL A 362 -17.02 5.34 30.18
N ALA A 363 -18.06 5.47 31.01
CA ALA A 363 -18.72 4.32 31.64
C ALA A 363 -19.38 3.38 30.61
N GLY A 364 -19.91 3.92 29.52
CA GLY A 364 -20.45 3.13 28.41
C GLY A 364 -19.37 2.31 27.70
N VAL A 365 -18.22 2.92 27.41
CA VAL A 365 -17.07 2.22 26.82
C VAL A 365 -16.61 1.09 27.75
N GLU A 366 -16.40 1.37 29.04
CA GLU A 366 -16.03 0.35 30.02
C GLU A 366 -17.01 -0.80 30.12
N ALA A 367 -18.32 -0.49 30.19
CA ALA A 367 -19.36 -1.49 30.29
C ALA A 367 -19.40 -2.39 29.04
N THR A 368 -19.26 -1.81 27.85
CA THR A 368 -19.25 -2.54 26.59
C THR A 368 -18.03 -3.45 26.48
N MET A 369 -16.82 -2.96 26.81
CA MET A 369 -15.61 -3.79 26.81
C MET A 369 -15.73 -4.98 27.76
N LYS A 370 -16.12 -4.75 29.02
CA LYS A 370 -16.25 -5.81 30.04
C LYS A 370 -17.33 -6.84 29.68
N ARG A 371 -18.38 -6.43 28.97
CA ARG A 371 -19.47 -7.30 28.54
C ARG A 371 -19.09 -8.16 27.33
N LEU A 372 -18.43 -7.56 26.32
CA LEU A 372 -18.22 -8.18 25.01
C LEU A 372 -16.84 -8.84 24.83
N LEU A 373 -15.80 -8.35 25.51
CA LEU A 373 -14.42 -8.75 25.25
C LEU A 373 -13.84 -9.54 26.43
N LYS A 374 -14.46 -10.66 26.78
CA LYS A 374 -14.06 -11.48 27.93
C LYS A 374 -12.82 -12.31 27.60
N PRO A 375 -11.73 -12.27 28.39
CA PRO A 375 -10.50 -13.01 28.07
C PRO A 375 -10.69 -14.51 27.83
N GLU A 376 -11.64 -15.15 28.51
CA GLU A 376 -11.98 -16.58 28.35
C GLU A 376 -12.69 -16.92 27.02
N ASP A 377 -13.19 -15.91 26.31
CA ASP A 377 -13.85 -16.05 25.01
C ASP A 377 -12.90 -15.83 23.82
N ALA A 378 -11.65 -15.46 24.11
CA ALA A 378 -10.65 -15.11 23.11
C ALA A 378 -10.33 -16.27 22.15
N SER A 379 -10.32 -15.97 20.85
CA SER A 379 -9.67 -16.80 19.84
C SER A 379 -8.25 -16.30 19.59
N ILE A 380 -7.33 -17.20 19.28
CA ILE A 380 -5.89 -16.92 19.16
C ILE A 380 -5.34 -17.51 17.86
N LEU A 381 -4.61 -16.71 17.10
CA LEU A 381 -3.72 -17.16 16.04
C LEU A 381 -2.28 -16.88 16.45
N VAL A 382 -1.42 -17.89 16.32
CA VAL A 382 0.03 -17.78 16.47
C VAL A 382 0.68 -18.12 15.14
N LEU A 383 1.36 -17.16 14.54
CA LEU A 383 2.21 -17.35 13.36
C LEU A 383 3.66 -17.47 13.82
N LYS A 384 4.32 -18.57 13.47
CA LYS A 384 5.72 -18.85 13.80
C LYS A 384 6.59 -18.74 12.54
N PRO A 385 7.79 -18.15 12.62
CA PRO A 385 8.75 -18.22 11.53
C PRO A 385 9.10 -19.67 11.20
N GLY A 386 9.00 -20.05 9.94
CA GLY A 386 9.32 -21.40 9.51
C GLY A 386 9.07 -21.63 8.02
N PRO A 387 9.40 -22.83 7.51
CA PRO A 387 8.92 -23.22 6.19
C PRO A 387 7.39 -23.19 6.19
N ARG A 388 6.80 -22.71 5.09
CA ARG A 388 5.35 -22.68 4.96
C ARG A 388 4.78 -24.11 4.98
N GLY A 389 3.82 -24.36 5.88
CA GLY A 389 3.06 -25.61 5.92
C GLY A 389 2.05 -25.76 4.78
N GLY A 390 1.16 -26.75 4.89
CA GLY A 390 0.01 -26.85 4.00
C GLY A 390 -0.97 -25.69 4.19
N TYR A 391 -1.75 -25.37 3.15
CA TYR A 391 -2.78 -24.34 3.24
C TYR A 391 -3.99 -24.83 4.05
N PRO A 392 -4.67 -23.94 4.80
CA PRO A 392 -5.95 -24.25 5.45
C PRO A 392 -6.94 -24.92 4.49
N ASP A 393 -7.62 -25.98 4.95
CA ASP A 393 -8.61 -26.71 4.14
C ASP A 393 -9.68 -25.81 3.54
N ALA A 394 -10.04 -24.71 4.22
CA ALA A 394 -11.01 -23.73 3.75
C ALA A 394 -10.58 -22.97 2.49
N LEU A 395 -9.29 -22.93 2.16
CA LEU A 395 -8.75 -22.31 0.93
C LEU A 395 -8.65 -23.30 -0.23
N ILE A 396 -8.63 -24.61 0.04
CA ILE A 396 -8.40 -25.65 -0.97
C ILE A 396 -9.65 -26.46 -1.23
N GLY A 397 -10.28 -26.96 -0.17
CA GLY A 397 -11.45 -27.84 -0.21
C GLY A 397 -12.75 -27.09 -0.44
N SER A 398 -13.75 -27.82 -0.92
CA SER A 398 -15.06 -27.26 -1.21
C SER A 398 -15.81 -26.82 0.05
N SER A 399 -16.57 -25.73 -0.04
CA SER A 399 -17.44 -25.26 1.06
C SER A 399 -18.68 -26.13 1.29
N GLY A 400 -18.92 -27.15 0.45
CA GLY A 400 -19.98 -28.13 0.60
C GLY A 400 -20.51 -28.62 -0.74
N THR A 401 -21.66 -29.28 -0.76
CA THR A 401 -22.26 -29.73 -2.03
C THR A 401 -22.77 -28.52 -2.83
N PRO A 402 -22.30 -28.32 -4.07
CA PRO A 402 -22.76 -27.25 -4.96
C PRO A 402 -24.27 -27.12 -5.02
N GLN A 403 -24.79 -25.93 -4.71
CA GLN A 403 -26.18 -25.57 -5.01
C GLN A 403 -26.22 -24.53 -6.14
N PRO A 404 -27.11 -24.70 -7.13
CA PRO A 404 -27.22 -23.77 -8.24
C PRO A 404 -27.89 -22.46 -7.83
N PHE A 405 -27.61 -21.39 -8.58
CA PHE A 405 -28.38 -20.15 -8.51
C PHE A 405 -29.63 -20.25 -9.40
N THR A 406 -30.82 -20.15 -8.80
CA THR A 406 -32.09 -20.35 -9.51
C THR A 406 -32.82 -19.02 -9.72
N ALA A 407 -32.40 -18.24 -10.72
CA ALA A 407 -33.13 -17.05 -11.16
C ALA A 407 -33.32 -17.07 -12.69
N PRO A 408 -34.53 -16.72 -13.19
CA PRO A 408 -34.81 -16.71 -14.62
C PRO A 408 -33.99 -15.62 -15.33
N GLU A 409 -33.65 -15.88 -16.59
CA GLU A 409 -32.95 -14.90 -17.43
C GLU A 409 -33.81 -13.65 -17.67
N ARG A 410 -33.19 -12.48 -17.54
CA ARG A 410 -33.84 -11.18 -17.81
C ARG A 410 -33.79 -10.83 -19.30
N ALA A 411 -34.85 -10.20 -19.79
CA ALA A 411 -34.90 -9.67 -21.16
C ALA A 411 -33.76 -8.68 -21.43
N ALA A 412 -33.32 -8.58 -22.69
CA ALA A 412 -32.36 -7.56 -23.12
C ALA A 412 -33.03 -6.19 -23.07
N ILE A 413 -32.30 -5.20 -22.57
CA ILE A 413 -32.79 -3.82 -22.47
C ILE A 413 -31.83 -2.94 -23.27
N ASP A 414 -32.37 -2.16 -24.20
CA ASP A 414 -31.57 -1.17 -24.91
C ASP A 414 -31.35 0.05 -24.02
N ILE A 415 -30.09 0.25 -23.61
CA ILE A 415 -29.67 1.39 -22.80
C ILE A 415 -29.04 2.43 -23.74
N PRO A 416 -29.59 3.67 -23.79
CA PRO A 416 -29.05 4.73 -24.61
C PRO A 416 -27.57 4.97 -24.32
N LYS A 417 -26.77 5.13 -25.38
CA LYS A 417 -25.35 5.50 -25.28
C LYS A 417 -25.20 7.01 -25.35
N HIS A 418 -25.03 7.63 -24.19
CA HIS A 418 -24.72 9.05 -24.09
C HIS A 418 -23.22 9.28 -24.29
N ALA A 419 -22.89 10.29 -25.09
CA ALA A 419 -21.50 10.71 -25.28
C ALA A 419 -21.01 11.49 -24.05
N ALA A 420 -19.71 11.38 -23.76
CA ALA A 420 -19.10 12.27 -22.78
C ALA A 420 -19.10 13.72 -23.30
N GLY A 421 -19.21 14.66 -22.37
CA GLY A 421 -19.00 16.08 -22.63
C GLY A 421 -17.52 16.42 -22.81
N GLN A 422 -17.24 17.70 -23.05
CA GLN A 422 -15.88 18.20 -23.18
C GLN A 422 -15.20 18.27 -21.80
N ALA A 423 -14.01 17.68 -21.70
CA ALA A 423 -13.23 17.68 -20.46
C ALA A 423 -12.84 19.10 -20.02
N PRO A 424 -13.10 19.49 -18.76
CA PRO A 424 -12.61 20.76 -18.22
C PRO A 424 -11.08 20.73 -18.05
N SER A 425 -10.47 21.90 -17.87
CA SER A 425 -9.05 22.03 -17.51
C SER A 425 -8.93 22.52 -16.06
N ALA A 426 -8.09 21.87 -15.26
CA ALA A 426 -7.79 22.27 -13.89
C ALA A 426 -6.57 23.20 -13.84
N THR A 427 -6.59 24.17 -12.93
CA THR A 427 -5.45 25.05 -12.62
C THR A 427 -5.11 24.90 -11.14
N LEU A 428 -3.82 24.81 -10.81
CA LEU A 428 -3.39 24.81 -9.42
C LEU A 428 -3.63 26.18 -8.77
N PRO A 429 -3.79 26.23 -7.43
CA PRO A 429 -3.76 27.49 -6.69
C PRO A 429 -2.47 28.27 -6.97
N ALA A 430 -2.53 29.59 -6.88
CA ALA A 430 -1.35 30.43 -7.06
C ALA A 430 -0.35 30.22 -5.90
N MET A 431 0.94 30.17 -6.24
CA MET A 431 2.01 30.15 -5.25
C MET A 431 2.12 31.50 -4.55
N GLU A 432 2.07 31.46 -3.23
CA GLU A 432 2.35 32.59 -2.35
C GLU A 432 3.68 32.35 -1.63
N THR A 433 4.43 33.41 -1.34
CA THR A 433 5.71 33.29 -0.64
C THR A 433 5.83 34.30 0.49
N ALA A 434 6.57 33.93 1.52
CA ALA A 434 7.00 34.82 2.59
C ALA A 434 8.43 34.50 3.02
N THR A 435 9.05 35.38 3.80
CA THR A 435 10.37 35.16 4.38
C THR A 435 10.33 35.60 5.83
N LEU A 436 10.75 34.71 6.72
CA LEU A 436 10.85 34.97 8.16
C LEU A 436 12.00 35.95 8.44
N SER A 437 12.00 36.58 9.62
CA SER A 437 13.05 37.56 9.97
C SER A 437 14.47 36.98 10.00
N ASN A 438 14.61 35.67 10.22
CA ASN A 438 15.89 34.95 10.17
C ASN A 438 16.27 34.43 8.77
N GLY A 439 15.48 34.73 7.74
CA GLY A 439 15.78 34.39 6.34
C GLY A 439 15.20 33.06 5.85
N ILE A 440 14.52 32.28 6.70
CA ILE A 440 13.83 31.06 6.26
C ILE A 440 12.70 31.43 5.30
N LYS A 441 12.61 30.73 4.18
CA LYS A 441 11.55 30.94 3.17
C LYS A 441 10.31 30.12 3.49
N LEU A 442 9.14 30.66 3.15
CA LEU A 442 7.86 29.94 3.12
C LEU A 442 7.31 29.97 1.70
N VAL A 443 6.94 28.79 1.19
CA VAL A 443 6.12 28.60 -0.01
C VAL A 443 4.77 28.08 0.43
N HIS A 444 3.69 28.74 0.02
CA HIS A 444 2.34 28.45 0.49
C HIS A 444 1.33 28.42 -0.65
N TYR A 445 0.35 27.51 -0.57
CA TYR A 445 -0.80 27.44 -1.46
C TYR A 445 -2.08 27.50 -0.64
N THR A 446 -2.89 28.52 -0.89
CA THR A 446 -4.20 28.67 -0.27
C THR A 446 -5.20 27.73 -0.92
N MET A 447 -5.84 26.88 -0.12
CA MET A 447 -6.94 26.00 -0.52
C MET A 447 -8.16 26.27 0.36
N PRO A 448 -9.15 27.06 -0.11
CA PRO A 448 -10.36 27.35 0.65
C PRO A 448 -11.07 26.07 1.11
N GLU A 449 -11.70 26.11 2.28
CA GLU A 449 -12.47 25.00 2.85
C GLU A 449 -11.68 23.72 3.19
N ALA A 450 -10.36 23.71 3.00
CA ALA A 450 -9.51 22.61 3.43
C ALA A 450 -9.67 22.35 4.94
N PRO A 451 -9.88 21.09 5.36
CA PRO A 451 -10.10 20.75 6.76
C PRO A 451 -8.82 20.86 7.62
N MET A 452 -7.66 20.95 6.97
CA MET A 452 -6.34 20.93 7.61
C MET A 452 -5.42 21.99 7.01
N VAL A 453 -4.47 22.45 7.82
CA VAL A 453 -3.24 23.11 7.37
C VAL A 453 -2.11 22.08 7.45
N TYR A 454 -1.45 21.85 6.31
CA TYR A 454 -0.24 21.07 6.22
C TYR A 454 0.99 21.98 6.12
N VAL A 455 2.05 21.61 6.81
CA VAL A 455 3.34 22.31 6.81
C VAL A 455 4.47 21.29 6.77
N ALA A 456 5.47 21.49 5.92
CA ALA A 456 6.74 20.77 5.94
C ALA A 456 7.88 21.74 6.23
N ALA A 457 8.72 21.41 7.22
CA ALA A 457 10.06 21.96 7.35
C ALA A 457 11.01 21.08 6.54
N SER A 458 11.37 21.51 5.33
CA SER A 458 12.19 20.72 4.40
C SER A 458 13.64 21.19 4.41
N ALA A 459 14.54 20.32 4.81
CA ALA A 459 15.98 20.51 4.71
C ALA A 459 16.53 19.86 3.42
N ALA A 460 17.61 20.43 2.87
CA ALA A 460 18.10 20.15 1.52
C ALA A 460 19.00 18.90 1.39
N GLY A 461 19.31 18.21 2.49
CA GLY A 461 20.06 16.97 2.52
C GLY A 461 19.15 15.74 2.58
N GLY A 462 19.49 14.70 1.84
CA GLY A 462 18.77 13.42 1.83
C GLY A 462 19.69 12.22 1.93
N TRP A 463 19.18 11.03 1.61
CA TRP A 463 19.93 9.77 1.73
C TRP A 463 21.28 9.77 1.00
N ASN A 464 21.44 10.53 -0.08
CA ASN A 464 22.71 10.62 -0.81
C ASN A 464 23.65 11.73 -0.31
N SER A 465 23.27 12.47 0.73
CA SER A 465 24.06 13.56 1.30
C SER A 465 25.00 13.10 2.41
N VAL A 466 24.74 11.93 3.02
CA VAL A 466 25.55 11.38 4.12
C VAL A 466 26.73 10.53 3.60
N PRO A 467 27.82 10.42 4.38
CA PRO A 467 28.97 9.60 4.00
C PRO A 467 28.63 8.12 3.78
N GLU A 468 29.41 7.46 2.94
CA GLU A 468 29.37 6.00 2.77
C GLU A 468 29.47 5.25 4.12
N GLY A 469 28.71 4.16 4.28
CA GLY A 469 28.63 3.40 5.52
C GLY A 469 27.69 4.00 6.57
N LYS A 470 26.97 5.08 6.25
CA LYS A 470 25.94 5.70 7.09
C LYS A 470 24.55 5.67 6.44
N GLU A 471 24.29 4.64 5.66
CA GLU A 471 23.02 4.46 4.98
C GLU A 471 21.86 4.37 5.99
N GLY A 472 20.80 5.17 5.79
CA GLY A 472 19.67 5.26 6.71
C GLY A 472 19.83 6.27 7.85
N LEU A 473 20.99 6.94 8.00
CA LEU A 473 21.26 7.88 9.09
C LEU A 473 20.21 9.00 9.21
N LEU A 474 19.89 9.70 8.11
CA LEU A 474 18.90 10.79 8.14
C LEU A 474 17.46 10.30 8.33
N GLU A 475 17.15 9.07 7.89
CA GLU A 475 15.84 8.45 8.16
C GLU A 475 15.68 8.18 9.67
N LEU A 476 16.69 7.57 10.29
CA LEU A 476 16.70 7.30 11.73
C LEU A 476 16.72 8.59 12.55
N ALA A 477 17.49 9.59 12.11
CA ALA A 477 17.57 10.89 12.76
C ALA A 477 16.22 11.64 12.77
N ALA A 478 15.56 11.72 11.62
CA ALA A 478 14.24 12.35 11.52
C ALA A 478 13.16 11.54 12.26
N SER A 479 13.23 10.21 12.20
CA SER A 479 12.36 9.30 12.97
C SER A 479 12.50 9.45 14.48
N MET A 480 13.68 9.82 14.99
CA MET A 480 13.88 10.07 16.41
C MET A 480 13.33 11.43 16.83
N ALA A 481 13.35 12.43 15.95
CA ALA A 481 12.83 13.75 16.24
C ALA A 481 11.31 13.78 16.44
N THR A 482 10.58 12.80 15.91
CA THR A 482 9.13 12.60 16.14
C THR A 482 8.82 11.73 17.37
N ARG A 483 9.80 11.02 17.94
CA ARG A 483 9.65 10.15 19.13
C ARG A 483 9.88 10.86 20.46
N GLY A 484 9.45 12.11 20.54
CA GLY A 484 9.56 12.94 21.75
C GLY A 484 10.41 14.18 21.55
N ALA A 485 9.93 15.28 22.11
CA ALA A 485 10.49 16.61 21.93
C ALA A 485 10.28 17.47 23.18
N ALA A 486 11.18 18.44 23.37
CA ALA A 486 11.26 19.26 24.57
C ALA A 486 11.27 18.40 25.85
N ASP A 487 10.36 18.66 26.78
CA ASP A 487 10.20 17.92 28.03
C ASP A 487 9.32 16.67 27.91
N ARG A 488 8.71 16.41 26.73
CA ARG A 488 7.76 15.31 26.51
C ARG A 488 8.41 14.09 25.86
N GLY A 489 8.33 12.93 26.51
CA GLY A 489 8.69 11.65 25.89
C GLY A 489 7.74 11.28 24.72
N SER A 490 8.02 10.18 24.02
CA SER A 490 7.26 9.76 22.82
C SER A 490 5.73 9.76 23.02
N ALA A 491 5.25 9.09 24.07
CA ALA A 491 3.82 8.99 24.36
C ALA A 491 3.17 10.35 24.65
N ASP A 492 3.80 11.20 25.47
CA ASP A 492 3.24 12.51 25.83
C ASP A 492 3.29 13.51 24.66
N PHE A 493 4.32 13.42 23.82
CA PHE A 493 4.41 14.24 22.61
C PHE A 493 3.32 13.86 21.60
N ALA A 494 3.10 12.56 21.39
CA ALA A 494 2.01 12.07 20.55
C ALA A 494 0.63 12.43 21.12
N LYS A 495 0.42 12.30 22.45
CA LYS A 495 -0.82 12.74 23.11
C LYS A 495 -1.08 14.23 22.88
N ALA A 496 -0.06 15.07 23.03
CA ALA A 496 -0.18 16.51 22.80
C ALA A 496 -0.56 16.87 21.36
N ALA A 497 -0.05 16.11 20.37
CA ALA A 497 -0.47 16.26 18.98
C ALA A 497 -1.92 15.80 18.77
N SER A 498 -2.27 14.61 19.23
CA SER A 498 -3.61 14.03 19.09
C SER A 498 -4.69 14.85 19.81
N ASP A 499 -4.39 15.47 20.94
CA ASP A 499 -5.33 16.34 21.70
C ASP A 499 -5.82 17.54 20.91
N ILE A 500 -5.05 17.98 19.92
CA ILE A 500 -5.39 19.10 19.05
C ILE A 500 -5.75 18.64 17.64
N GLY A 501 -5.89 17.32 17.42
CA GLY A 501 -6.12 16.73 16.11
C GLY A 501 -4.93 16.89 15.15
N ALA A 502 -3.72 17.13 15.67
CA ALA A 502 -2.52 17.27 14.85
C ALA A 502 -1.79 15.93 14.68
N GLY A 503 -1.06 15.82 13.59
CA GLY A 503 -0.05 14.79 13.38
C GLY A 503 1.29 15.44 13.06
N VAL A 504 2.35 15.06 13.77
CA VAL A 504 3.73 15.43 13.45
C VAL A 504 4.43 14.19 12.90
N GLY A 505 5.00 14.31 11.72
CA GLY A 505 5.65 13.22 11.02
C GLY A 505 7.00 13.62 10.45
N HIS A 506 7.58 12.71 9.69
CA HIS A 506 8.83 12.94 8.97
C HIS A 506 8.80 12.23 7.62
N GLN A 507 9.68 12.67 6.72
CA GLN A 507 9.92 12.02 5.44
C GLN A 507 11.39 12.26 5.06
N ALA A 508 12.21 11.21 4.97
CA ALA A 508 13.51 11.31 4.32
C ALA A 508 13.44 10.71 2.91
N GLY A 509 14.04 11.39 1.95
CA GLY A 509 14.14 10.96 0.56
C GLY A 509 15.57 11.05 0.07
N THR A 510 15.77 10.87 -1.24
CA THR A 510 17.12 10.94 -1.82
C THR A 510 17.74 12.32 -1.67
N LEU A 511 16.96 13.40 -1.90
CA LEU A 511 17.47 14.77 -1.97
C LEU A 511 17.07 15.67 -0.81
N THR A 512 16.13 15.26 0.04
CA THR A 512 15.61 16.11 1.12
C THR A 512 15.23 15.27 2.32
N THR A 513 15.23 15.91 3.48
CA THR A 513 14.71 15.38 4.74
C THR A 513 13.73 16.39 5.30
N MET A 514 12.51 15.95 5.62
CA MET A 514 11.41 16.83 6.00
C MET A 514 10.81 16.41 7.34
N MET A 515 10.47 17.39 8.16
CA MET A 515 9.54 17.23 9.29
C MET A 515 8.18 17.79 8.87
N THR A 516 7.11 17.03 9.05
CA THR A 516 5.78 17.38 8.56
C THR A 516 4.79 17.59 9.70
N LEU A 517 3.80 18.44 9.45
CA LEU A 517 2.69 18.74 10.34
C LEU A 517 1.41 18.74 9.52
N GLY A 518 0.37 18.07 10.01
CA GLY A 518 -1.02 18.33 9.65
C GLY A 518 -1.77 18.78 10.90
N VAL A 519 -2.54 19.86 10.83
CA VAL A 519 -3.27 20.40 11.99
C VAL A 519 -4.57 21.10 11.57
N PRO A 520 -5.67 21.03 12.35
CA PRO A 520 -6.86 21.84 12.10
C PRO A 520 -6.54 23.35 12.10
N PRO A 521 -7.14 24.16 11.22
CA PRO A 521 -6.80 25.59 11.08
C PRO A 521 -6.87 26.39 12.38
N GLU A 522 -7.86 26.11 13.23
CA GLU A 522 -8.06 26.75 14.53
C GLU A 522 -6.99 26.37 15.58
N LYS A 523 -6.16 25.36 15.29
CA LYS A 523 -5.06 24.88 16.13
C LYS A 523 -3.68 25.17 15.55
N LEU A 524 -3.59 25.97 14.49
CA LEU A 524 -2.34 26.26 13.76
C LEU A 524 -1.15 26.62 14.66
N ASP A 525 -1.32 27.58 15.57
CA ASP A 525 -0.28 28.01 16.51
C ASP A 525 0.21 26.88 17.43
N GLN A 526 -0.69 26.00 17.87
CA GLN A 526 -0.35 24.87 18.73
C GLN A 526 0.39 23.80 17.93
N GLY A 527 -0.07 23.50 16.72
CA GLY A 527 0.59 22.55 15.82
C GLY A 527 1.98 23.01 15.39
N ILE A 528 2.15 24.27 15.00
CA ILE A 528 3.47 24.83 14.67
C ILE A 528 4.39 24.82 15.90
N GLY A 529 3.85 25.04 17.09
CA GLY A 529 4.61 24.84 18.34
C GLY A 529 5.16 23.42 18.51
N LEU A 530 4.35 22.39 18.20
CA LEU A 530 4.80 20.99 18.25
C LEU A 530 5.84 20.67 17.16
N LEU A 531 5.66 21.18 15.94
CA LEU A 531 6.65 21.07 14.88
C LEU A 531 7.97 21.74 15.29
N ALA A 532 7.91 22.91 15.92
CA ALA A 532 9.08 23.61 16.43
C ALA A 532 9.75 22.85 17.59
N ASP A 533 8.99 22.24 18.49
CA ASP A 533 9.57 21.37 19.52
C ASP A 533 10.33 20.20 18.87
N ALA A 534 9.75 19.52 17.87
CA ALA A 534 10.39 18.41 17.16
C ALA A 534 11.67 18.83 16.39
N VAL A 535 11.66 20.00 15.75
CA VAL A 535 12.82 20.49 14.98
C VAL A 535 13.89 21.11 15.88
N LEU A 536 13.51 21.91 16.88
CA LEU A 536 14.45 22.71 17.66
C LEU A 536 14.92 22.01 18.95
N LYS A 537 14.11 21.09 19.48
CA LYS A 537 14.34 20.44 20.78
C LYS A 537 14.03 18.93 20.76
N PRO A 538 14.45 18.15 19.75
CA PRO A 538 14.21 16.71 19.75
C PRO A 538 14.96 16.04 20.90
N ARG A 539 14.36 15.02 21.52
CA ARG A 539 14.92 14.40 22.74
C ARG A 539 16.00 13.35 22.48
N PHE A 540 15.86 12.55 21.42
CA PHE A 540 16.76 11.44 21.12
C PHE A 540 16.93 10.49 22.34
N ASP A 541 15.81 10.01 22.91
CA ASP A 541 15.81 9.10 24.06
C ASP A 541 16.35 7.70 23.71
N LYS A 542 17.17 7.12 24.60
CA LYS A 542 17.83 5.82 24.36
C LYS A 542 16.85 4.64 24.25
N THR A 543 15.80 4.63 25.05
CA THR A 543 14.78 3.56 24.99
C THR A 543 14.07 3.58 23.64
N GLU A 544 13.67 4.77 23.19
CA GLU A 544 13.00 4.97 21.89
C GLU A 544 13.94 4.65 20.72
N TRP A 545 15.24 4.89 20.85
CA TRP A 545 16.24 4.44 19.87
C TRP A 545 16.25 2.92 19.71
N THR A 546 16.28 2.17 20.81
CA THR A 546 16.25 0.71 20.77
C THR A 546 14.96 0.20 20.11
N VAL A 547 13.82 0.81 20.43
CA VAL A 547 12.52 0.47 19.81
C VAL A 547 12.52 0.78 18.31
N LEU A 548 12.97 1.97 17.92
CA LEU A 548 13.08 2.37 16.51
C LEU A 548 13.96 1.40 15.73
N MET A 549 15.15 1.08 16.24
CA MET A 549 16.07 0.17 15.57
C MET A 549 15.46 -1.21 15.36
N ALA A 550 14.81 -1.78 16.37
CA ALA A 550 14.12 -3.06 16.26
C ALA A 550 12.99 -3.02 15.22
N GLN A 551 12.15 -1.98 15.24
CA GLN A 551 11.06 -1.79 14.28
C GLN A 551 11.58 -1.64 12.85
N THR A 552 12.64 -0.85 12.65
CA THR A 552 13.20 -0.62 11.32
C THR A 552 13.88 -1.87 10.78
N VAL A 553 14.59 -2.64 11.61
CA VAL A 553 15.20 -3.92 11.22
C VAL A 553 14.12 -4.94 10.83
N ASP A 554 13.07 -5.08 11.64
CA ASP A 554 11.95 -5.98 11.35
C ASP A 554 11.24 -5.59 10.03
N TRP A 555 10.99 -4.30 9.82
CA TRP A 555 10.42 -3.78 8.57
C TRP A 555 11.29 -4.10 7.35
N LEU A 556 12.61 -3.86 7.45
CA LEU A 556 13.56 -4.18 6.38
C LEU A 556 13.58 -5.69 6.09
N ASN A 557 13.62 -6.53 7.13
CA ASN A 557 13.62 -7.98 6.97
C ASN A 557 12.33 -8.48 6.32
N GLY A 558 11.17 -7.90 6.69
CA GLY A 558 9.90 -8.16 6.04
C GLY A 558 9.91 -7.79 4.56
N ARG A 559 10.53 -6.65 4.20
CA ARG A 559 10.71 -6.23 2.80
C ARG A 559 11.61 -7.20 2.02
N GLU A 560 12.67 -7.74 2.63
CA GLU A 560 13.55 -8.73 1.99
C GLU A 560 12.91 -10.13 1.90
N ALA A 561 11.88 -10.43 2.70
CA ALA A 561 11.13 -11.69 2.64
C ALA A 561 10.03 -11.70 1.56
N ASP A 562 9.62 -10.52 1.07
CA ASP A 562 8.65 -10.34 0.01
C ASP A 562 9.31 -10.39 -1.38
N LEU A 563 8.78 -11.22 -2.30
CA LEU A 563 9.39 -11.46 -3.62
C LEU A 563 9.50 -10.17 -4.46
N PRO A 564 8.43 -9.36 -4.64
CA PRO A 564 8.54 -8.04 -5.27
C PRO A 564 9.52 -7.11 -4.53
N GLY A 565 9.49 -7.10 -3.20
CA GLY A 565 10.37 -6.29 -2.35
C GLY A 565 11.86 -6.53 -2.65
N VAL A 566 12.31 -7.79 -2.59
CA VAL A 566 13.72 -8.15 -2.82
C VAL A 566 14.14 -7.95 -4.29
N ALA A 567 13.27 -8.27 -5.25
CA ALA A 567 13.57 -8.09 -6.67
C ALA A 567 13.66 -6.60 -7.06
N GLY A 568 12.75 -5.78 -6.56
CA GLY A 568 12.73 -4.34 -6.81
C GLY A 568 13.92 -3.63 -6.18
N ARG A 569 14.33 -4.07 -4.98
CA ARG A 569 15.55 -3.60 -4.32
C ARG A 569 16.79 -3.90 -5.17
N MET A 570 16.94 -5.16 -5.60
CA MET A 570 18.06 -5.59 -6.45
C MET A 570 18.12 -4.80 -7.75
N ALA A 571 16.96 -4.58 -8.40
CA ALA A 571 16.87 -3.78 -9.61
C ALA A 571 17.36 -2.34 -9.37
N LYS A 572 16.88 -1.71 -8.29
CA LYS A 572 17.27 -0.33 -7.92
C LYS A 572 18.77 -0.21 -7.63
N ALA A 573 19.33 -1.12 -6.82
CA ALA A 573 20.74 -1.11 -6.44
C ALA A 573 21.69 -1.35 -7.63
N THR A 574 21.22 -2.12 -8.63
CA THR A 574 22.01 -2.41 -9.84
C THR A 574 21.93 -1.29 -10.88
N LEU A 575 20.76 -0.65 -11.03
CA LEU A 575 20.51 0.38 -12.05
C LEU A 575 20.98 1.78 -11.65
N ILE A 576 20.87 2.12 -10.36
CA ILE A 576 21.22 3.44 -9.85
C ILE A 576 22.62 3.34 -9.23
N PRO A 577 23.66 3.88 -9.88
CA PRO A 577 24.98 3.85 -9.31
C PRO A 577 25.01 4.67 -8.01
N GLN A 578 25.79 4.20 -7.04
CA GLN A 578 26.09 4.97 -5.84
C GLN A 578 26.94 6.20 -6.21
N VAL A 579 26.71 7.32 -5.53
CA VAL A 579 27.59 8.50 -5.65
C VAL A 579 28.89 8.19 -4.89
N PRO A 580 30.08 8.29 -5.51
CA PRO A 580 31.34 7.97 -4.86
C PRO A 580 31.52 8.70 -3.51
N GLY A 581 31.83 7.95 -2.45
CA GLY A 581 32.03 8.46 -1.09
C GLY A 581 30.75 8.86 -0.34
N LYS A 582 29.57 8.61 -0.91
CA LYS A 582 28.27 8.87 -0.28
C LYS A 582 27.53 7.57 -0.02
N ALA A 583 26.64 7.57 0.97
CA ALA A 583 25.79 6.43 1.27
C ALA A 583 24.95 6.00 0.06
N ALA A 584 24.74 4.70 -0.07
CA ALA A 584 23.80 4.14 -1.02
C ALA A 584 22.36 4.63 -0.71
N VAL A 585 21.59 4.88 -1.77
CA VAL A 585 20.18 5.30 -1.69
C VAL A 585 19.27 4.15 -1.22
N ASP A 586 19.80 2.94 -1.18
CA ASP A 586 19.16 1.76 -0.64
C ASP A 586 19.98 1.19 0.51
N TRP A 587 19.29 0.71 1.55
CA TRP A 587 19.88 0.36 2.82
C TRP A 587 19.28 -0.93 3.39
N SER A 588 20.07 -1.60 4.22
CA SER A 588 19.79 -2.93 4.77
C SER A 588 19.91 -2.93 6.29
N ALA A 589 19.38 -3.97 6.94
CA ALA A 589 19.45 -4.09 8.40
C ALA A 589 20.91 -4.07 8.90
N LYS A 590 21.83 -4.66 8.11
CA LYS A 590 23.28 -4.66 8.39
C LYS A 590 23.88 -3.25 8.40
N ALA A 591 23.46 -2.38 7.47
CA ALA A 591 23.99 -1.01 7.39
C ALA A 591 23.65 -0.19 8.64
N LEU A 592 22.45 -0.41 9.20
CA LEU A 592 21.98 0.31 10.38
C LEU A 592 22.76 -0.01 11.66
N ALA A 593 23.34 -1.22 11.76
CA ALA A 593 24.05 -1.66 12.96
C ALA A 593 25.26 -0.77 13.32
N SER A 594 25.77 -0.02 12.36
CA SER A 594 26.90 0.91 12.54
C SER A 594 26.50 2.32 12.97
N ILE A 595 25.20 2.63 13.00
CA ILE A 595 24.67 3.95 13.33
C ILE A 595 24.38 4.02 14.82
N SER A 596 24.94 5.02 15.49
CA SER A 596 24.66 5.29 16.90
C SER A 596 23.60 6.39 17.07
N LEU A 597 22.97 6.40 18.25
CA LEU A 597 22.04 7.45 18.66
C LEU A 597 22.66 8.85 18.62
N ASP A 598 23.93 8.96 19.03
CA ASP A 598 24.65 10.24 19.04
C ASP A 598 24.91 10.73 17.61
N GLU A 599 25.28 9.84 16.69
CA GLU A 599 25.43 10.18 15.26
C GLU A 599 24.10 10.63 14.64
N ALA A 600 22.99 9.95 14.95
CA ALA A 600 21.67 10.36 14.49
C ALA A 600 21.30 11.76 15.00
N ARG A 601 21.58 12.04 16.28
CA ARG A 601 21.34 13.36 16.89
C ARG A 601 22.18 14.45 16.24
N ASP A 602 23.46 14.19 16.01
CA ASP A 602 24.39 15.16 15.45
C ASP A 602 24.09 15.41 13.97
N ALA A 603 23.72 14.37 13.22
CA ALA A 603 23.26 14.50 11.84
C ALA A 603 21.98 15.34 11.74
N PHE A 604 21.01 15.14 12.64
CA PHE A 604 19.79 15.96 12.65
C PHE A 604 20.09 17.44 12.86
N LYS A 605 20.95 17.77 13.83
CA LYS A 605 21.36 19.16 14.13
C LYS A 605 22.17 19.79 12.99
N ALA A 606 22.99 18.98 12.30
CA ALA A 606 23.77 19.45 11.16
C ALA A 606 22.87 19.74 9.95
N GLU A 607 21.81 18.95 9.77
CA GLU A 607 20.88 19.02 8.63
C GLU A 607 19.82 20.12 8.79
N PHE A 608 19.10 20.13 9.91
CA PHE A 608 18.04 21.10 10.16
C PHE A 608 18.64 22.41 10.68
N THR A 609 18.70 23.42 9.80
CA THR A 609 19.26 24.75 10.10
C THR A 609 18.42 25.83 9.41
N PRO A 610 18.39 27.08 9.90
CA PRO A 610 17.67 28.16 9.23
C PRO A 610 18.21 28.48 7.83
N LYS A 611 19.45 28.10 7.51
CA LYS A 611 20.04 28.27 6.17
C LYS A 611 19.66 27.15 5.20
N ALA A 612 19.36 25.96 5.72
CA ALA A 612 19.04 24.77 4.93
C ALA A 612 17.53 24.51 4.80
N VAL A 613 16.73 25.02 5.74
CA VAL A 613 15.29 24.77 5.81
C VAL A 613 14.51 25.75 4.93
N THR A 614 13.54 25.22 4.20
CA THR A 614 12.43 25.96 3.60
C THR A 614 11.11 25.37 4.09
N PHE A 615 10.16 26.24 4.46
CA PHE A 615 8.81 25.82 4.79
C PHE A 615 7.95 25.70 3.53
N TYR A 616 7.19 24.62 3.44
CA TYR A 616 6.18 24.40 2.41
C TYR A 616 4.83 24.17 3.08
N SER A 617 3.76 24.80 2.61
CA SER A 617 2.46 24.71 3.26
C SER A 617 1.28 24.72 2.29
N VAL A 618 0.23 24.00 2.65
CA VAL A 618 -1.09 24.00 2.01
C VAL A 618 -2.16 24.12 3.08
N GLY A 619 -3.16 24.97 2.91
CA GLY A 619 -4.29 25.05 3.84
C GLY A 619 -5.24 26.21 3.53
N PRO A 620 -6.30 26.41 4.33
CA PRO A 620 -7.33 27.43 4.06
C PRO A 620 -6.94 28.85 4.52
N MET A 621 -5.79 28.99 5.18
CA MET A 621 -5.35 30.23 5.80
C MET A 621 -4.43 31.03 4.86
N PRO A 622 -4.52 32.36 4.79
CA PRO A 622 -3.61 33.16 3.96
C PRO A 622 -2.14 33.00 4.39
N VAL A 623 -1.21 33.14 3.43
CA VAL A 623 0.25 33.02 3.66
C VAL A 623 0.75 33.87 4.85
N ALA A 624 0.20 35.07 5.04
CA ALA A 624 0.60 35.96 6.13
C ALA A 624 0.29 35.38 7.53
N THR A 625 -0.80 34.61 7.66
CA THR A 625 -1.18 33.97 8.93
C THR A 625 -0.25 32.80 9.25
N VAL A 626 0.06 31.97 8.25
CA VAL A 626 1.02 30.87 8.39
C VAL A 626 2.41 31.42 8.70
N ALA A 627 2.84 32.46 7.98
CA ALA A 627 4.12 33.13 8.22
C ALA A 627 4.21 33.71 9.63
N ALA A 628 3.18 34.37 10.14
CA ALA A 628 3.18 34.92 11.50
C ALA A 628 3.31 33.84 12.58
N SER A 629 2.65 32.69 12.39
CA SER A 629 2.76 31.56 13.32
C SER A 629 4.15 30.91 13.27
N LEU A 630 4.72 30.74 12.08
CA LEU A 630 6.10 30.28 11.89
C LEU A 630 7.12 31.26 12.46
N GLU A 631 6.93 32.56 12.29
CA GLU A 631 7.80 33.62 12.83
C GLU A 631 7.87 33.54 14.36
N LYS A 632 6.73 33.37 15.02
CA LYS A 632 6.65 33.20 16.47
C LYS A 632 7.45 31.99 16.98
N ALA A 633 7.48 30.90 16.21
CA ALA A 633 8.11 29.65 16.62
C ALA A 633 9.58 29.52 16.18
N PHE A 634 9.92 30.01 15.00
CA PHE A 634 11.22 29.84 14.35
C PHE A 634 11.99 31.13 14.10
N GLY A 635 11.39 32.32 14.23
CA GLY A 635 12.03 33.60 13.88
C GLY A 635 13.30 33.91 14.69
N ALA A 636 13.39 33.40 15.92
CA ALA A 636 14.59 33.53 16.76
C ALA A 636 15.64 32.42 16.52
N TRP A 637 15.38 31.46 15.64
CA TRP A 637 16.27 30.34 15.40
C TRP A 637 17.51 30.76 14.61
N THR A 638 18.69 30.44 15.15
CA THR A 638 20.00 30.71 14.53
C THR A 638 20.83 29.43 14.44
N SER A 639 21.70 29.34 13.42
CA SER A 639 22.73 28.32 13.31
C SER A 639 23.88 28.81 12.44
N ASP A 640 25.09 28.33 12.76
CA ASP A 640 26.30 28.58 11.97
C ASP A 640 26.49 27.54 10.85
N THR A 641 25.89 26.35 10.97
CA THR A 641 25.97 25.27 9.98
C THR A 641 25.16 25.59 8.72
N ALA A 642 25.63 25.09 7.57
CA ALA A 642 24.99 25.32 6.28
C ALA A 642 23.93 24.26 5.88
N GLY A 643 23.78 23.18 6.66
CA GLY A 643 23.09 21.96 6.22
C GLY A 643 24.02 20.98 5.52
N TYR A 644 23.56 19.76 5.23
CA TYR A 644 24.27 18.91 4.29
C TYR A 644 24.11 19.46 2.86
N ALA A 645 25.14 19.23 2.03
CA ALA A 645 25.06 19.57 0.61
C ALA A 645 24.10 18.62 -0.12
N VAL A 646 23.30 19.18 -1.02
CA VAL A 646 22.48 18.41 -1.97
C VAL A 646 23.44 17.81 -2.99
N GLU A 647 23.49 16.49 -3.08
CA GLU A 647 24.18 15.82 -4.17
C GLU A 647 23.17 15.46 -5.28
N PRO A 648 23.43 15.77 -6.55
CA PRO A 648 22.56 15.33 -7.63
C PRO A 648 22.58 13.79 -7.69
N SER A 649 21.40 13.19 -7.86
CA SER A 649 21.33 11.75 -8.10
C SER A 649 21.93 11.41 -9.49
N PRO A 650 22.82 10.41 -9.58
CA PRO A 650 23.49 10.07 -10.84
C PRO A 650 22.50 9.39 -11.79
N ALA A 651 22.68 9.55 -13.10
CA ALA A 651 21.81 8.90 -14.07
C ALA A 651 21.76 7.39 -13.85
N ALA A 652 20.57 6.80 -14.00
CA ALA A 652 20.48 5.34 -14.09
C ALA A 652 21.35 4.86 -15.25
N HIS A 653 22.24 3.91 -14.98
CA HIS A 653 23.25 3.47 -15.92
C HIS A 653 23.48 1.98 -15.77
N PHE A 654 23.65 1.30 -16.90
CA PHE A 654 24.05 -0.09 -16.94
C PHE A 654 25.09 -0.29 -18.05
N ASN A 655 26.16 -1.03 -17.76
CA ASN A 655 27.23 -1.30 -18.71
C ASN A 655 26.92 -2.54 -19.56
N GLY A 656 26.71 -2.34 -20.87
CA GLY A 656 26.81 -3.34 -21.96
C GLY A 656 25.93 -4.59 -21.86
N GLY A 657 25.05 -4.80 -22.85
CA GLY A 657 24.31 -6.05 -23.03
C GLY A 657 23.11 -6.22 -22.08
N GLN A 658 22.53 -7.43 -22.11
CA GLN A 658 21.48 -7.84 -21.16
C GLN A 658 22.10 -8.57 -19.97
N LYS A 659 21.93 -8.04 -18.77
CA LYS A 659 22.28 -8.72 -17.52
C LYS A 659 21.06 -9.39 -16.92
N VAL A 660 21.21 -10.65 -16.51
CA VAL A 660 20.16 -11.41 -15.84
C VAL A 660 20.63 -11.78 -14.43
N LEU A 661 19.87 -11.35 -13.43
CA LEU A 661 20.07 -11.64 -12.02
C LEU A 661 18.97 -12.59 -11.54
N LEU A 662 19.36 -13.64 -10.83
CA LEU A 662 18.44 -14.51 -10.10
C LEU A 662 18.67 -14.34 -8.60
N VAL A 663 17.64 -13.86 -7.89
CA VAL A 663 17.55 -13.91 -6.43
C VAL A 663 16.90 -15.25 -6.06
N PRO A 664 17.64 -16.18 -5.44
CA PRO A 664 17.16 -17.54 -5.21
C PRO A 664 16.11 -17.59 -4.09
N GLU A 665 14.92 -18.09 -4.41
CA GLU A 665 13.78 -18.21 -3.48
C GLU A 665 13.20 -19.64 -3.52
N PRO A 666 13.90 -20.63 -2.90
CA PRO A 666 13.51 -22.04 -2.97
C PRO A 666 12.07 -22.29 -2.48
N GLY A 667 11.31 -23.05 -3.26
CA GLY A 667 9.92 -23.37 -2.94
C GLY A 667 8.93 -22.21 -3.07
N ALA A 668 9.32 -21.08 -3.68
CA ALA A 668 8.37 -20.04 -4.05
C ALA A 668 7.37 -20.56 -5.09
N SER A 669 6.08 -20.29 -4.91
CA SER A 669 5.01 -20.70 -5.84
C SER A 669 4.91 -19.76 -7.05
N GLN A 670 5.39 -18.53 -6.90
CA GLN A 670 5.51 -17.51 -7.93
C GLN A 670 6.96 -17.02 -8.10
N SER A 671 7.19 -16.32 -9.21
CA SER A 671 8.41 -15.56 -9.48
C SER A 671 8.06 -14.07 -9.63
N ALA A 672 8.82 -13.19 -8.97
CA ALA A 672 8.75 -11.75 -9.20
C ALA A 672 9.76 -11.34 -10.29
N LEU A 673 9.30 -10.54 -11.25
CA LEU A 673 10.05 -10.14 -12.44
C LEU A 673 10.21 -8.64 -12.47
N PHE A 674 11.45 -8.18 -12.72
CA PHE A 674 11.77 -6.79 -13.03
C PHE A 674 12.62 -6.75 -14.30
N VAL A 675 12.12 -6.09 -15.34
CA VAL A 675 12.86 -5.86 -16.58
C VAL A 675 13.02 -4.36 -16.75
N ALA A 676 14.26 -3.89 -16.84
CA ALA A 676 14.57 -2.48 -16.79
C ALA A 676 15.64 -2.07 -17.80
N ARG A 677 15.54 -0.84 -18.31
CA ARG A 677 16.58 -0.20 -19.12
C ARG A 677 16.76 1.28 -18.75
N PRO A 678 17.93 1.88 -19.00
CA PRO A 678 18.09 3.33 -18.86
C PRO A 678 17.11 4.11 -19.75
N ALA A 679 16.55 5.19 -19.23
CA ALA A 679 15.62 6.10 -19.90
C ALA A 679 16.09 7.55 -19.71
N PRO A 680 15.73 8.47 -20.62
CA PRO A 680 16.12 9.88 -20.54
C PRO A 680 15.74 10.55 -19.21
N GLY A 681 16.48 11.62 -18.88
CA GLY A 681 16.25 12.45 -17.70
C GLY A 681 14.99 13.31 -17.80
N THR A 682 14.79 14.20 -16.83
CA THR A 682 13.53 14.95 -16.69
C THR A 682 13.38 16.18 -17.59
N ASP A 683 14.16 16.30 -18.67
CA ASP A 683 13.96 17.37 -19.66
C ASP A 683 12.54 17.26 -20.25
N GLU A 684 11.85 18.40 -20.35
CA GLU A 684 10.39 18.44 -20.22
C GLU A 684 9.61 17.67 -21.31
N SER A 685 10.08 17.67 -22.56
CA SER A 685 9.44 16.93 -23.66
C SER A 685 9.74 15.44 -23.55
N GLU A 686 11.02 15.06 -23.54
CA GLU A 686 11.46 13.65 -23.63
C GLU A 686 10.89 12.79 -22.48
N ARG A 687 10.67 13.38 -21.30
CA ARG A 687 10.02 12.71 -20.18
C ARG A 687 8.53 12.47 -20.43
N ALA A 688 7.81 13.44 -20.99
CA ALA A 688 6.40 13.29 -21.31
C ALA A 688 6.18 12.14 -22.28
N GLU A 689 7.00 12.07 -23.33
CA GLU A 689 6.97 10.97 -24.29
C GLU A 689 7.41 9.64 -23.64
N SER A 690 8.44 9.63 -22.79
CA SER A 690 8.90 8.40 -22.12
C SER A 690 7.85 7.84 -21.16
N THR A 691 7.13 8.72 -20.45
CA THR A 691 6.03 8.31 -19.58
C THR A 691 4.86 7.78 -20.42
N ALA A 692 4.59 8.38 -21.58
CA ALA A 692 3.61 7.85 -22.52
C ALA A 692 3.97 6.43 -22.98
N VAL A 693 5.24 6.18 -23.35
CA VAL A 693 5.72 4.84 -23.72
C VAL A 693 5.57 3.85 -22.56
N SER A 694 5.86 4.27 -21.33
CA SER A 694 5.60 3.44 -20.15
C SER A 694 4.12 3.08 -20.03
N ASN A 695 3.22 4.02 -20.29
CA ASN A 695 1.78 3.77 -20.24
C ASN A 695 1.31 2.81 -21.35
N LEU A 696 1.93 2.87 -22.55
CA LEU A 696 1.70 1.89 -23.61
C LEU A 696 2.01 0.47 -23.13
N LEU A 697 3.11 0.30 -22.39
CA LEU A 697 3.57 -1.00 -21.91
C LEU A 697 2.70 -1.53 -20.77
N GLY A 698 2.44 -0.75 -19.70
CA GLY A 698 1.80 -1.28 -18.49
C GLY A 698 1.27 -0.26 -17.47
N ALA A 699 0.50 0.75 -17.87
CA ALA A 699 -0.15 1.67 -16.93
C ALA A 699 -1.53 1.21 -16.45
N ASP A 700 -2.30 0.52 -17.28
CA ASP A 700 -3.65 0.08 -16.95
C ASP A 700 -3.98 -1.27 -17.62
N PHE A 701 -5.18 -1.80 -17.36
CA PHE A 701 -5.62 -3.09 -17.89
C PHE A 701 -5.69 -3.15 -19.43
N SER A 702 -5.72 -2.01 -20.10
CA SER A 702 -5.75 -1.88 -21.56
C SER A 702 -4.39 -1.58 -22.19
N SER A 703 -3.31 -1.56 -21.39
CA SER A 703 -1.93 -1.48 -21.89
C SER A 703 -1.51 -2.78 -22.59
N ARG A 704 -0.55 -2.68 -23.51
CA ARG A 704 -0.14 -3.78 -24.41
C ARG A 704 0.29 -5.05 -23.65
N LEU A 705 1.08 -4.92 -22.58
CA LEU A 705 1.54 -6.10 -21.81
C LEU A 705 0.44 -6.69 -20.93
N ASN A 706 -0.49 -5.87 -20.40
CA ASN A 706 -1.65 -6.40 -19.66
C ASN A 706 -2.57 -7.21 -20.58
N SER A 707 -2.86 -6.70 -21.78
CA SER A 707 -3.65 -7.43 -22.78
C SER A 707 -3.05 -8.82 -23.10
N VAL A 708 -1.73 -8.94 -23.18
CA VAL A 708 -1.11 -10.25 -23.47
C VAL A 708 -0.95 -11.10 -22.21
N ILE A 709 -0.21 -10.61 -21.21
CA ILE A 709 0.22 -11.43 -20.05
C ILE A 709 -0.95 -11.75 -19.12
N ARG A 710 -1.89 -10.81 -18.94
CA ARG A 710 -3.09 -10.99 -18.12
C ARG A 710 -4.25 -11.54 -18.94
N GLU A 711 -4.72 -10.81 -19.96
CA GLU A 711 -5.99 -11.15 -20.65
C GLU A 711 -5.87 -12.35 -21.59
N GLU A 712 -4.81 -12.45 -22.39
CA GLU A 712 -4.66 -13.56 -23.35
C GLU A 712 -4.07 -14.81 -22.71
N LYS A 713 -3.10 -14.64 -21.80
CA LYS A 713 -2.29 -15.74 -21.26
C LYS A 713 -2.65 -16.15 -19.84
N GLY A 714 -3.22 -15.26 -19.03
CA GLY A 714 -3.51 -15.53 -17.62
C GLY A 714 -2.26 -15.86 -16.79
N TYR A 715 -1.07 -15.36 -17.16
CA TYR A 715 0.18 -15.64 -16.45
C TYR A 715 0.34 -14.83 -15.16
N SER A 716 -0.26 -13.64 -15.12
CA SER A 716 -0.17 -12.68 -14.02
C SER A 716 -1.54 -12.10 -13.68
N TYR A 717 -1.68 -11.58 -12.47
CA TYR A 717 -2.79 -10.69 -12.09
C TYR A 717 -2.70 -9.32 -12.80
N GLY A 718 -1.48 -8.82 -13.05
CA GLY A 718 -1.25 -7.54 -13.69
C GLY A 718 0.23 -7.22 -13.93
N VAL A 719 0.48 -6.40 -14.94
CA VAL A 719 1.80 -5.90 -15.32
C VAL A 719 1.84 -4.40 -15.10
N SER A 720 2.89 -3.94 -14.44
CA SER A 720 3.14 -2.51 -14.23
C SER A 720 4.35 -2.04 -15.05
N SER A 721 4.28 -0.83 -15.58
CA SER A 721 5.41 -0.15 -16.21
C SER A 721 5.52 1.28 -15.70
N TYR A 722 6.72 1.70 -15.30
CA TYR A 722 6.96 3.05 -14.79
C TYR A 722 8.40 3.53 -15.04
N LEU A 723 8.60 4.85 -14.95
CA LEU A 723 9.94 5.45 -14.85
C LEU A 723 10.37 5.45 -13.38
N MET A 724 11.42 4.70 -13.06
CA MET A 724 11.96 4.54 -11.72
C MET A 724 12.54 5.84 -11.20
N ARG A 725 11.84 6.50 -10.25
CA ARG A 725 12.15 7.83 -9.67
C ARG A 725 12.63 8.84 -10.73
N PRO A 726 11.78 9.78 -11.20
CA PRO A 726 12.21 10.75 -12.21
C PRO A 726 13.39 11.57 -11.69
N MET A 727 14.55 11.38 -12.32
CA MET A 727 15.82 11.97 -11.94
C MET A 727 16.30 12.88 -13.06
N LYS A 728 16.80 14.05 -12.68
CA LYS A 728 17.25 15.05 -13.66
C LYS A 728 18.30 14.49 -14.63
N ALA A 729 19.21 13.65 -14.13
CA ALA A 729 20.29 13.07 -14.91
C ALA A 729 19.89 11.88 -15.81
N GLY A 730 18.73 11.24 -15.59
CA GLY A 730 18.35 9.98 -16.25
C GLY A 730 17.74 8.97 -15.29
N SER A 731 16.71 8.25 -15.74
CA SER A 731 15.91 7.30 -14.93
C SER A 731 15.96 5.89 -15.56
N GLY A 732 15.25 4.91 -14.99
CA GLY A 732 15.06 3.60 -15.60
C GLY A 732 13.61 3.40 -16.05
N LEU A 733 13.36 2.97 -17.28
CA LEU A 733 12.06 2.42 -17.66
C LEU A 733 11.99 0.98 -17.17
N VAL A 734 11.05 0.70 -16.28
CA VAL A 734 10.90 -0.59 -15.59
C VAL A 734 9.55 -1.18 -15.93
N VAL A 735 9.54 -2.48 -16.25
CA VAL A 735 8.36 -3.34 -16.28
C VAL A 735 8.48 -4.34 -15.14
N ALA A 736 7.46 -4.42 -14.29
CA ALA A 736 7.43 -5.32 -13.14
C ALA A 736 6.11 -6.10 -13.03
N THR A 737 6.20 -7.37 -12.67
CA THR A 737 5.04 -8.27 -12.47
C THR A 737 5.42 -9.50 -11.64
N THR A 738 4.41 -10.22 -11.14
CA THR A 738 4.54 -11.53 -10.50
C THR A 738 3.81 -12.59 -11.32
N VAL A 739 4.40 -13.77 -11.49
CA VAL A 739 3.83 -14.86 -12.30
C VAL A 739 3.92 -16.20 -11.59
N GLU A 740 3.02 -17.13 -11.91
CA GLU A 740 3.15 -18.52 -11.50
C GLU A 740 4.53 -19.07 -11.95
N ARG A 741 5.24 -19.77 -11.06
CA ARG A 741 6.65 -20.18 -11.28
C ARG A 741 6.88 -20.91 -12.61
N ALA A 742 5.90 -21.67 -13.09
CA ALA A 742 5.94 -22.41 -14.35
C ALA A 742 5.92 -21.50 -15.60
N ASN A 743 5.49 -20.25 -15.45
CA ASN A 743 5.34 -19.26 -16.52
C ASN A 743 6.43 -18.17 -16.48
N THR A 744 7.51 -18.37 -15.71
CA THR A 744 8.60 -17.39 -15.56
C THR A 744 9.26 -17.04 -16.89
N GLY A 745 9.80 -18.03 -17.61
CA GLY A 745 10.43 -17.82 -18.92
C GLY A 745 9.45 -17.33 -19.99
N PRO A 746 8.24 -17.93 -20.12
CA PRO A 746 7.20 -17.43 -21.01
C PRO A 746 6.82 -15.96 -20.76
N ALA A 747 6.66 -15.54 -19.50
CA ALA A 747 6.32 -14.15 -19.17
C ALA A 747 7.45 -13.18 -19.51
N ILE A 748 8.71 -13.54 -19.20
CA ILE A 748 9.88 -12.73 -19.62
C ILE A 748 9.88 -12.59 -21.15
N THR A 749 9.60 -13.67 -21.89
CA THR A 749 9.51 -13.64 -23.35
C THR A 749 8.47 -12.63 -23.85
N GLU A 750 7.28 -12.59 -23.24
CA GLU A 750 6.24 -11.62 -23.61
C GLU A 750 6.63 -10.17 -23.25
N ILE A 751 7.35 -9.96 -22.14
CA ILE A 751 7.91 -8.63 -21.81
C ILE A 751 8.92 -8.20 -22.88
N LEU A 752 9.86 -9.07 -23.26
CA LEU A 752 10.85 -8.80 -24.31
C LEU A 752 10.17 -8.50 -25.66
N LYS A 753 9.13 -9.25 -26.00
CA LYS A 753 8.30 -8.99 -27.20
C LYS A 753 7.57 -7.65 -27.10
N GLY A 754 7.09 -7.24 -25.93
CA GLY A 754 6.47 -5.93 -25.74
C GLY A 754 7.41 -4.77 -26.07
N PHE A 755 8.66 -4.84 -25.60
CA PHE A 755 9.70 -3.87 -25.97
C PHE A 755 10.03 -3.91 -27.46
N ALA A 756 10.24 -5.09 -28.04
CA ALA A 756 10.43 -5.23 -29.49
C ALA A 756 9.22 -4.69 -30.29
N GLY A 757 8.03 -4.87 -29.75
CA GLY A 757 6.75 -4.38 -30.26
C GLY A 757 6.67 -2.86 -30.39
N LEU A 758 7.48 -2.10 -29.64
CA LEU A 758 7.59 -0.65 -29.82
C LEU A 758 8.17 -0.27 -31.20
N THR A 759 8.86 -1.20 -31.89
CA THR A 759 9.34 -1.01 -33.27
C THR A 759 8.41 -1.58 -34.34
N THR A 760 7.70 -2.67 -34.05
CA THR A 760 6.94 -3.43 -35.04
C THR A 760 5.45 -3.14 -35.04
N LEU A 761 4.91 -2.64 -33.92
CA LEU A 761 3.52 -2.26 -33.75
C LEU A 761 3.44 -0.73 -33.61
N PRO A 762 2.98 -0.01 -34.66
CA PRO A 762 2.82 1.43 -34.61
C PRO A 762 2.04 1.86 -33.36
N VAL A 763 2.45 2.97 -32.76
CA VAL A 763 1.63 3.65 -31.76
C VAL A 763 0.34 4.08 -32.45
N ALA A 764 -0.79 3.80 -31.81
CA ALA A 764 -2.09 4.24 -32.31
C ALA A 764 -2.52 5.54 -31.61
N GLN A 765 -3.27 6.38 -32.33
CA GLN A 765 -3.68 7.71 -31.84
C GLN A 765 -4.49 7.61 -30.54
N ASP A 766 -5.34 6.59 -30.42
CA ASP A 766 -6.14 6.34 -29.22
C ASP A 766 -5.28 5.99 -28.00
N GLU A 767 -4.09 5.39 -28.16
CA GLU A 767 -3.15 5.15 -27.06
C GLU A 767 -2.54 6.47 -26.54
N VAL A 768 -2.29 7.42 -27.45
CA VAL A 768 -1.79 8.76 -27.11
C VAL A 768 -2.89 9.59 -26.45
N ASP A 769 -4.10 9.57 -27.02
CA ASP A 769 -5.25 10.31 -26.49
C ASP A 769 -5.61 9.83 -25.07
N ARG A 770 -5.57 8.51 -24.82
CA ARG A 770 -5.71 7.93 -23.47
C ARG A 770 -4.67 8.50 -22.51
N THR A 771 -3.40 8.47 -22.91
CA THR A 771 -2.30 9.00 -22.10
C THR A 771 -2.50 10.48 -21.76
N VAL A 772 -2.86 11.31 -22.75
CA VAL A 772 -3.16 12.74 -22.56
C VAL A 772 -4.30 12.93 -21.56
N THR A 773 -5.34 12.11 -21.64
CA THR A 773 -6.53 12.22 -20.79
C THR A 773 -6.23 11.81 -19.34
N VAL A 774 -5.42 10.76 -19.13
CA VAL A 774 -4.91 10.38 -17.80
C VAL A 774 -4.18 11.55 -17.14
N TYR A 775 -3.36 12.29 -17.87
CA TYR A 775 -2.67 13.47 -17.31
C TYR A 775 -3.61 14.62 -16.96
N ARG A 776 -4.64 14.87 -17.77
CA ARG A 776 -5.65 15.89 -17.45
C ARG A 776 -6.36 15.57 -16.13
N ARG A 777 -6.73 14.30 -15.92
CA ARG A 777 -7.31 13.85 -14.65
C ARG A 777 -6.33 13.99 -13.49
N ALA A 778 -5.09 13.50 -13.64
CA ALA A 778 -4.11 13.52 -12.56
C ALA A 778 -3.87 14.94 -12.01
N LEU A 779 -3.89 15.95 -12.88
CA LEU A 779 -3.82 17.36 -12.46
C LEU A 779 -5.03 17.77 -11.61
N ALA A 780 -6.25 17.43 -12.04
CA ALA A 780 -7.47 17.73 -11.29
C ALA A 780 -7.49 17.02 -9.92
N GLY A 781 -7.19 15.72 -9.89
CA GLY A 781 -7.17 14.94 -8.65
C GLY A 781 -6.10 15.40 -7.65
N SER A 782 -4.95 15.89 -8.13
CA SER A 782 -3.89 16.41 -7.25
C SER A 782 -4.30 17.65 -6.45
N ALA A 783 -5.30 18.41 -6.92
CA ALA A 783 -5.80 19.62 -6.28
C ALA A 783 -7.16 19.41 -5.59
N GLU A 784 -7.66 18.17 -5.53
CA GLU A 784 -8.97 17.84 -4.96
C GLU A 784 -8.98 17.90 -3.42
N THR A 785 -7.86 17.50 -2.79
CA THR A 785 -7.72 17.46 -1.33
C THR A 785 -6.49 18.24 -0.89
N SER A 786 -6.57 18.81 0.30
CA SER A 786 -5.45 19.51 0.95
C SER A 786 -4.24 18.61 1.17
N ALA A 787 -4.46 17.35 1.55
CA ALA A 787 -3.42 16.34 1.68
C ALA A 787 -2.81 15.95 0.32
N GLY A 788 -3.62 15.82 -0.73
CA GLY A 788 -3.18 15.50 -2.09
C GLY A 788 -2.32 16.61 -2.70
N LEU A 789 -2.72 17.87 -2.53
CA LEU A 789 -1.94 19.01 -3.00
C LEU A 789 -0.63 19.16 -2.22
N PHE A 790 -0.67 18.98 -0.90
CA PHE A 790 0.54 18.96 -0.07
C PHE A 790 1.49 17.83 -0.47
N SER A 791 0.97 16.63 -0.72
CA SER A 791 1.76 15.48 -1.19
C SER A 791 2.41 15.75 -2.54
N SER A 792 1.69 16.42 -3.45
CA SER A 792 2.21 16.83 -4.76
C SER A 792 3.32 17.88 -4.62
N LEU A 793 3.15 18.84 -3.70
CA LEU A 793 4.15 19.86 -3.39
C LEU A 793 5.45 19.24 -2.83
N ILE A 794 5.36 18.45 -1.76
CA ILE A 794 6.55 17.84 -1.14
C ILE A 794 7.19 16.78 -2.06
N GLY A 795 6.39 16.10 -2.89
CA GLY A 795 6.89 15.20 -3.93
C GLY A 795 7.68 15.94 -5.01
N ALA A 796 7.22 17.12 -5.43
CA ALA A 796 7.95 17.98 -6.37
C ALA A 796 9.30 18.42 -5.77
N VAL A 797 9.27 18.91 -4.53
CA VAL A 797 10.46 19.37 -3.78
C VAL A 797 11.44 18.22 -3.56
N GLY A 798 10.97 17.04 -3.15
CA GLY A 798 11.80 15.85 -2.95
C GLY A 798 12.46 15.30 -4.21
N SER A 799 11.98 15.71 -5.39
CA SER A 799 12.60 15.43 -6.70
C SER A 799 13.49 16.56 -7.22
N GLY A 800 13.69 17.63 -6.44
CA GLY A 800 14.50 18.79 -6.80
C GLY A 800 13.80 19.74 -7.79
N SER A 801 12.46 19.85 -7.73
CA SER A 801 11.67 20.74 -8.59
C SER A 801 10.59 21.49 -7.80
N THR A 802 9.93 22.47 -8.42
CA THR A 802 8.77 23.18 -7.85
C THR A 802 7.44 22.55 -8.29
N LEU A 803 6.34 22.91 -7.62
CA LEU A 803 5.02 22.47 -8.04
C LEU A 803 4.63 23.11 -9.40
N GLU A 804 5.08 24.34 -9.66
CA GLU A 804 4.93 25.05 -10.94
C GLU A 804 5.69 24.33 -12.06
N ASP A 805 6.90 23.83 -11.78
CA ASP A 805 7.64 23.00 -12.74
C ASP A 805 6.85 21.72 -13.05
N GLN A 806 6.23 21.09 -12.03
CA GLN A 806 5.37 19.93 -12.26
C GLN A 806 4.16 20.31 -13.12
N GLN A 807 3.48 21.43 -12.84
CA GLN A 807 2.34 21.90 -13.62
C GLN A 807 2.70 22.20 -15.07
N THR A 808 3.83 22.88 -15.30
CA THR A 808 4.35 23.17 -16.65
C THR A 808 4.60 21.88 -17.42
N ARG A 809 5.24 20.90 -16.78
CA ARG A 809 5.46 19.59 -17.37
C ARG A 809 4.16 18.81 -17.61
N MET A 810 3.16 18.95 -16.73
CA MET A 810 1.83 18.38 -16.93
C MET A 810 1.10 19.01 -18.12
N ALA A 811 1.21 20.34 -18.28
CA ALA A 811 0.66 21.03 -19.43
C ALA A 811 1.34 20.58 -20.73
N ALA A 812 2.66 20.38 -20.74
CA ALA A 812 3.40 19.85 -21.89
C ALA A 812 2.91 18.45 -22.29
N ARG A 813 2.62 17.58 -21.32
CA ARG A 813 2.06 16.24 -21.55
C ARG A 813 0.69 16.25 -22.23
N THR A 814 -0.12 17.30 -22.06
CA THR A 814 -1.41 17.40 -22.77
C THR A 814 -1.28 17.76 -24.25
N LYS A 815 -0.06 18.07 -24.71
CA LYS A 815 0.29 18.41 -26.10
C LYS A 815 1.07 17.29 -26.80
N LEU A 816 1.11 16.09 -26.22
CA LEU A 816 1.74 14.92 -26.84
C LEU A 816 1.15 14.66 -28.23
N THR A 817 2.02 14.41 -29.19
CA THR A 817 1.64 14.05 -30.55
C THR A 817 1.99 12.60 -30.83
N LEU A 818 1.25 11.98 -31.75
CA LEU A 818 1.52 10.62 -32.18
C LEU A 818 2.96 10.42 -32.64
N ASP A 819 3.47 11.32 -33.47
CA ASP A 819 4.83 11.26 -33.99
C ASP A 819 5.90 11.34 -32.90
N ALA A 820 5.69 12.19 -31.89
CA ALA A 820 6.63 12.32 -30.77
C ALA A 820 6.66 11.04 -29.92
N VAL A 821 5.49 10.50 -29.57
CA VAL A 821 5.38 9.25 -28.82
C VAL A 821 5.93 8.07 -29.63
N GLN A 822 5.65 8.00 -30.92
CA GLN A 822 6.20 6.98 -31.82
C GLN A 822 7.73 7.05 -31.90
N LYS A 823 8.30 8.25 -32.03
CA LYS A 823 9.76 8.45 -32.02
C LYS A 823 10.36 7.98 -30.69
N GLN A 824 9.72 8.30 -29.57
CA GLN A 824 10.22 7.88 -28.26
C GLN A 824 10.05 6.39 -28.02
N ALA A 825 8.97 5.77 -28.51
CA ALA A 825 8.78 4.32 -28.47
C ALA A 825 9.95 3.61 -29.18
N LEU A 826 10.36 4.11 -30.35
CA LEU A 826 11.53 3.59 -31.07
C LEU A 826 12.83 3.77 -30.26
N ALA A 827 13.03 4.92 -29.63
CA ALA A 827 14.21 5.19 -28.80
C ALA A 827 14.27 4.30 -27.55
N LEU A 828 13.11 3.93 -27.01
CA LEU A 828 12.97 3.11 -25.81
C LEU A 828 12.84 1.59 -26.09
N ALA A 829 12.73 1.18 -27.36
CA ALA A 829 12.51 -0.21 -27.75
C ALA A 829 13.71 -1.14 -27.48
N SER A 830 14.94 -0.63 -27.65
CA SER A 830 16.14 -1.44 -27.42
C SER A 830 16.26 -1.80 -25.94
N LEU A 831 16.48 -3.09 -25.66
CA LEU A 831 16.88 -3.63 -24.36
C LEU A 831 18.38 -3.90 -24.27
N ASP A 832 19.18 -3.24 -25.10
CA ASP A 832 20.64 -3.18 -24.97
C ASP A 832 21.07 -1.73 -24.71
N PRO A 833 21.52 -1.38 -23.49
CA PRO A 833 21.62 -2.24 -22.30
C PRO A 833 20.28 -2.50 -21.58
N SER A 834 20.15 -3.65 -20.88
CA SER A 834 19.04 -3.91 -19.96
C SER A 834 19.43 -4.79 -18.76
N LEU A 835 18.61 -4.73 -17.71
CA LEU A 835 18.67 -5.57 -16.54
C LEU A 835 17.37 -6.38 -16.41
N ILE A 836 17.50 -7.68 -16.22
CA ILE A 836 16.40 -8.57 -15.83
C ILE A 836 16.72 -9.11 -14.44
N VAL A 837 15.84 -8.89 -13.47
CA VAL A 837 15.91 -9.49 -12.14
C VAL A 837 14.73 -10.44 -11.98
N VAL A 838 15.03 -11.66 -11.53
CA VAL A 838 14.04 -12.67 -11.18
C VAL A 838 14.25 -13.04 -9.72
N ALA A 839 13.22 -12.90 -8.88
CA ALA A 839 13.19 -13.55 -7.57
C ALA A 839 12.26 -14.76 -7.63
N GLY A 840 12.79 -15.97 -7.47
CA GLY A 840 12.01 -17.19 -7.66
C GLY A 840 12.81 -18.47 -7.40
N ASP A 841 12.13 -19.61 -7.48
CA ASP A 841 12.70 -20.94 -7.21
C ASP A 841 13.74 -21.35 -8.27
N PRO A 842 15.05 -21.45 -7.93
CA PRO A 842 16.10 -21.75 -8.89
C PRO A 842 15.88 -23.07 -9.65
N ASP A 843 15.32 -24.08 -9.00
CA ASP A 843 15.12 -25.42 -9.57
C ASP A 843 14.12 -25.39 -10.74
N VAL A 844 13.22 -24.42 -10.73
CA VAL A 844 12.18 -24.23 -11.74
C VAL A 844 12.57 -23.15 -12.75
N VAL A 845 13.16 -22.06 -12.28
CA VAL A 845 13.42 -20.85 -13.08
C VAL A 845 14.63 -21.01 -14.00
N MET A 846 15.71 -21.66 -13.56
CA MET A 846 16.96 -21.74 -14.32
C MET A 846 16.79 -22.42 -15.68
N SER A 847 16.02 -23.52 -15.72
CA SER A 847 15.74 -24.24 -16.98
C SER A 847 14.94 -23.39 -17.98
N GLN A 848 14.00 -22.58 -17.47
CA GLN A 848 13.20 -21.68 -18.29
C GLN A 848 14.03 -20.53 -18.84
N LEU A 849 14.91 -19.92 -18.03
CA LEU A 849 15.83 -18.87 -18.46
C LEU A 849 16.77 -19.38 -19.57
N ALA A 850 17.34 -20.58 -19.39
CA ALA A 850 18.17 -21.21 -20.40
C ALA A 850 17.41 -21.48 -21.70
N ALA A 851 16.15 -21.93 -21.61
CA ALA A 851 15.29 -22.20 -22.76
C ALA A 851 14.99 -20.96 -23.61
N ILE A 852 14.93 -19.78 -22.99
CA ILE A 852 14.72 -18.49 -23.68
C ILE A 852 16.03 -17.79 -24.05
N GLY A 853 17.17 -18.45 -23.90
CA GLY A 853 18.47 -18.00 -24.38
C GLY A 853 19.38 -17.35 -23.32
N PHE A 854 18.94 -17.21 -22.08
CA PHE A 854 19.77 -16.66 -21.00
C PHE A 854 20.60 -17.77 -20.35
N LYS A 855 21.88 -17.86 -20.76
CA LYS A 855 22.84 -18.84 -20.23
C LYS A 855 23.75 -18.26 -19.15
N ASP A 856 24.02 -16.96 -19.22
CA ASP A 856 24.85 -16.23 -18.26
C ASP A 856 23.94 -15.55 -17.21
N VAL A 857 23.38 -16.37 -16.32
CA VAL A 857 22.53 -15.91 -15.19
C VAL A 857 23.40 -15.78 -13.94
N GLU A 858 23.50 -14.56 -13.39
CA GLU A 858 24.20 -14.30 -12.14
C GLU A 858 23.24 -14.58 -10.98
N ILE A 859 23.54 -15.60 -10.16
CA ILE A 859 22.79 -15.88 -8.94
C ILE A 859 23.34 -14.99 -7.84
N VAL A 860 22.51 -14.10 -7.28
CA VAL A 860 22.93 -13.12 -6.27
C VAL A 860 22.39 -13.52 -4.91
N LYS A 861 23.23 -13.57 -3.87
CA LYS A 861 22.75 -13.80 -2.50
C LYS A 861 22.16 -12.53 -1.90
N ARG A 862 21.21 -12.69 -0.98
CA ARG A 862 20.52 -11.59 -0.28
C ARG A 862 21.49 -10.56 0.36
N ASP A 863 22.66 -11.01 0.80
CA ASP A 863 23.58 -10.21 1.62
C ASP A 863 24.72 -9.54 0.83
N GLU A 864 24.91 -9.90 -0.45
CA GLU A 864 26.05 -9.44 -1.28
C GLU A 864 25.80 -8.05 -1.92
N VAL A 865 24.57 -7.54 -1.80
CA VAL A 865 24.12 -6.29 -2.45
C VAL A 865 24.50 -5.08 -1.60
N GLY A 866 25.74 -4.66 -1.75
CA GLY A 866 26.32 -3.43 -1.20
C GLY A 866 27.84 -3.41 -1.31
N GLU A 867 28.50 -4.56 -1.12
CA GLU A 867 29.96 -4.66 -1.09
C GLU A 867 30.57 -4.90 -2.49
N GLU A 868 29.96 -5.73 -3.34
CA GLU A 868 30.51 -6.02 -4.68
C GLU A 868 30.28 -4.89 -5.70
N THR A 869 29.18 -4.15 -5.60
CA THR A 869 28.85 -3.08 -6.54
C THR A 869 29.74 -1.85 -6.35
N ALA A 870 30.09 -1.54 -5.09
CA ALA A 870 31.06 -0.49 -4.75
C ALA A 870 32.47 -0.82 -5.26
N MET A 871 32.89 -2.09 -5.16
CA MET A 871 34.18 -2.56 -5.69
C MET A 871 34.25 -2.54 -7.22
N ARG A 872 33.17 -2.90 -7.92
CA ARG A 872 33.13 -2.85 -9.40
C ARG A 872 33.08 -1.42 -9.98
N ALA A 873 32.53 -0.45 -9.25
CA ALA A 873 32.49 0.94 -9.69
C ALA A 873 33.89 1.59 -9.76
N LEU A 874 34.84 1.11 -8.96
CA LEU A 874 36.26 1.54 -8.98
C LEU A 874 37.02 1.02 -10.21
N ASP A 875 36.70 -0.17 -10.71
CA ASP A 875 37.36 -0.74 -11.90
C ASP A 875 36.92 -0.08 -13.22
N LEU A 876 35.81 0.65 -13.21
CA LEU A 876 35.20 1.26 -14.40
C LEU A 876 35.61 2.72 -14.67
N LEU A 877 36.45 3.34 -13.81
CA LEU A 877 36.80 4.77 -13.91
C LEU A 877 38.28 5.10 -14.21
N GLY A 878 39.15 4.13 -14.51
CA GLY A 878 40.48 4.50 -15.02
C GLY A 878 41.51 3.38 -15.02
N GLY A 879 42.02 3.06 -16.21
CA GLY A 879 43.02 2.03 -16.38
C GLY A 879 44.42 2.36 -15.84
N ASN A 880 45.24 1.32 -15.93
CA ASN A 880 46.70 1.28 -15.95
C ASN A 880 47.42 1.05 -14.62
N ARG A 881 47.63 -0.23 -14.29
CA ARG A 881 48.90 -0.70 -13.71
C ARG A 881 49.39 -1.95 -14.43
N GLN A 882 50.22 -1.76 -15.44
CA GLN A 882 51.17 -2.79 -15.85
C GLN A 882 52.40 -2.76 -14.92
N ALA A 883 52.77 -3.93 -14.40
CA ALA A 883 54.11 -4.54 -14.29
C ALA A 883 54.23 -5.41 -12.99
N PRO A 884 55.16 -6.38 -12.88
CA PRO A 884 54.87 -7.79 -13.19
C PRO A 884 55.24 -8.78 -12.06
N LEU A 885 54.77 -10.03 -12.20
CA LEU A 885 55.34 -11.32 -11.76
C LEU A 885 56.38 -11.33 -10.61
N SER A 886 56.07 -12.03 -9.51
CA SER A 886 56.87 -13.20 -9.08
C SER A 886 56.25 -13.96 -7.89
N ALA A 887 56.47 -15.29 -7.92
CA ALA A 887 56.40 -16.28 -6.83
C ALA A 887 55.02 -16.84 -6.38
N SER A 888 54.57 -17.85 -7.13
CA SER A 888 53.85 -19.05 -6.66
C SER A 888 54.64 -19.83 -5.56
N PRO A 889 54.20 -21.03 -5.12
CA PRO A 889 52.89 -21.55 -4.68
C PRO A 889 53.03 -22.29 -3.31
N TRP A 890 52.12 -23.22 -2.98
CA TRP A 890 52.14 -24.31 -1.96
C TRP A 890 51.15 -24.10 -0.80
N ARG A 891 50.36 -25.09 -0.36
CA ARG A 891 49.93 -26.40 -0.89
C ARG A 891 48.82 -26.90 0.05
N VAL A 892 47.89 -27.66 -0.48
CA VAL A 892 46.97 -28.53 0.27
C VAL A 892 47.76 -29.70 0.89
N GLY A 893 47.32 -30.17 2.06
CA GLY A 893 47.57 -31.52 2.59
C GLY A 893 47.35 -31.58 4.11
N ASP A 894 46.86 -32.65 4.72
CA ASP A 894 46.18 -33.87 4.27
C ASP A 894 45.63 -34.53 5.55
N GLY A 895 44.46 -35.18 5.45
CA GLY A 895 44.01 -36.36 6.22
C GLY A 895 43.92 -36.36 7.77
N GLY A 896 42.75 -36.73 8.32
CA GLY A 896 42.68 -37.32 9.66
C GLY A 896 41.31 -37.24 10.36
N THR A 897 40.60 -38.36 10.40
CA THR A 897 39.29 -38.57 11.03
C THR A 897 39.29 -38.58 12.57
N THR A 898 38.08 -38.35 13.11
CA THR A 898 37.52 -38.77 14.41
C THR A 898 37.74 -37.97 15.71
N ARG A 899 36.57 -37.73 16.33
CA ARG A 899 36.21 -37.65 17.77
C ARG A 899 36.23 -36.30 18.49
N ALA A 900 35.06 -36.06 19.09
CA ALA A 900 34.74 -35.04 20.07
C ALA A 900 35.69 -35.02 21.27
N VAL A 901 35.99 -33.83 21.76
CA VAL A 901 36.47 -33.57 23.12
C VAL A 901 35.83 -32.28 23.63
N HIS A 902 34.98 -32.42 24.64
CA HIS A 902 34.60 -31.34 25.56
C HIS A 902 35.83 -30.94 26.40
N SER A 903 36.02 -29.64 26.62
CA SER A 903 36.84 -29.13 27.73
C SER A 903 36.07 -28.06 28.51
N CYS A 904 35.38 -28.52 29.56
CA CYS A 904 35.18 -27.71 30.76
C CYS A 904 36.49 -27.71 31.57
N THR A 905 36.87 -26.56 32.13
CA THR A 905 37.96 -26.46 33.11
C THR A 905 37.48 -25.68 34.34
N GLY A 906 37.35 -26.39 35.47
CA GLY A 906 37.36 -25.94 36.88
C GLY A 906 36.08 -25.26 37.41
N ASP A 907 35.49 -25.60 38.56
CA ASP A 907 35.77 -26.63 39.56
C ASP A 907 34.54 -26.75 40.51
N ARG A 908 34.13 -28.00 40.79
CA ARG A 908 33.22 -28.52 41.86
C ARG A 908 31.71 -28.74 41.58
N ASP A 909 31.39 -30.05 41.64
CA ASP A 909 30.12 -30.76 41.86
C ASP A 909 29.09 -30.89 40.72
N CYS A 910 29.42 -31.80 39.80
CA CYS A 910 28.44 -32.63 39.10
C CYS A 910 28.07 -33.86 39.94
N GLY A 911 26.81 -33.97 40.33
CA GLY A 911 26.16 -35.19 40.80
C GLY A 911 24.86 -35.40 40.03
N ALA A 912 24.85 -36.42 39.17
CA ALA A 912 23.85 -36.73 38.15
C ALA A 912 22.64 -37.55 38.66
N GLN A 913 21.53 -37.49 37.90
CA GLN A 913 20.65 -38.58 37.42
C GLN A 913 19.28 -37.99 37.00
N ILE A 914 19.00 -37.69 35.73
CA ILE A 914 18.45 -38.54 34.63
C ILE A 914 17.17 -39.32 35.01
N HIS A 915 15.98 -38.89 34.54
CA HIS A 915 15.16 -39.55 33.48
C HIS A 915 13.75 -38.93 33.35
N ALA A 916 13.32 -38.72 32.09
CA ALA A 916 11.97 -38.78 31.47
C ALA A 916 10.80 -38.03 32.16
N ASP A 917 10.00 -37.19 31.51
CA ASP A 917 9.64 -36.96 30.11
C ASP A 917 9.56 -35.45 29.79
#